data_AF-A0AAN7NGG0-F1
#
_entry.id   AF-A0AAN7NGG0-F1
#
_cell.length_a   1.000
_cell.length_b   1.000
_cell.length_c   1.000
_cell.angle_alpha   90.00
_cell.angle_beta   90.00
_cell.angle_gamma   90.00
#
_symmetry.space_group_name_H-M   'P 1'
#
loop_
_entity.id
_entity.type
_entity.pdbx_description
1 polymer ?
#
loop_
_entity_poly.entity_id
_entity_poly.type
_entity_poly.pdbx_seq_one_letter_code
_entity_poly.pdbx_strand_id
1 'polypeptide(L)'
;MQSCGRWWGRLAARGAPRHLRPVAAAGSQRRWGGGEAARCIEQLLPRHDDFSRRHIGPREREKREMLRTVGVQSVEELMDKTIPASIRLGRPLRMDDHVCENEILETLYNIASKNKIWRSYIGMGYYNCSVPQPIARNLLENAGWVTQYTPYQPEVSQGRLESLLNYQTMVCDITGMDVANASLLDEGTAAAEAMQLCHRHNKRRKFYVDARCHPQTIAVVQTRANYTGVITELKLPHEMDFSGKDVSGVLFQYPDTEGKVEDFSELVERAHQNGTLTCCASDLLALCILKPPGEFGVDVVLGNSQRFGVPLCYGGPHAAFFAVKENLVRMMPGRMVGVTRDANGKEVYRLALQTREQHIRRDKATSNICTAQALLANMAAMFGVYHGSDGLRHIARRVHNATLILAEGLRRAGHKLHHDLFFDTLTITCGCSVKEVLDRAALRKINFRIYTDGRLGVSLDETVNEKDLDDILWIFGCESSAELIAEGMGEETKGILSTPFKRTSKFLTHQVFNSYHSETNIVRYMKRLENKDISLVHSMIPLGSCTMKLNSSAELTPISWKEFANIHPFVPLEQAQGYQQLFKDLEKDLCEITGYDKISFQPNSGAQGEYAGLAAIKAYLNAKGERHRTVSVNTRVCLIPKSAHGTNPASAQMAGMKIQPIEVDKNGSIDISHLKAMVDKHKENLAAIMITYPSTNGVFEEEIGDVCDLIHKHGGQVYLDGANMNAQVGLCRPGDYGSDVSHLNLHKTFCIPHGGGGPGMGPIGEETFGSLLAYPPCRQNTAG
;
A
#
# COMPACT_ATOMS: atom_id res chain seq x y z
N MET A 1 -40.84 -42.80 -24.20
CA MET A 1 -40.75 -43.94 -23.27
C MET A 1 -40.90 -43.36 -21.87
N GLN A 2 -42.15 -43.17 -21.38
CA GLN A 2 -42.87 -44.08 -20.46
C GLN A 2 -42.06 -44.35 -19.18
N SER A 3 -42.53 -44.10 -17.96
CA SER A 3 -43.89 -44.25 -17.39
C SER A 3 -44.01 -43.49 -16.04
N CYS A 4 -45.07 -42.68 -15.82
CA CYS A 4 -46.27 -42.95 -14.97
C CYS A 4 -46.08 -42.77 -13.44
N GLY A 5 -46.99 -42.17 -12.66
CA GLY A 5 -48.36 -41.68 -12.92
C GLY A 5 -48.93 -40.85 -11.73
N ARG A 6 -49.77 -39.83 -12.03
CA ARG A 6 -51.24 -39.68 -11.76
C ARG A 6 -51.60 -39.35 -10.29
N TRP A 7 -52.37 -38.29 -9.97
CA TRP A 7 -53.82 -38.06 -10.21
C TRP A 7 -54.18 -36.56 -10.02
N TRP A 8 -54.86 -35.87 -10.97
CA TRP A 8 -56.30 -35.48 -11.06
C TRP A 8 -56.82 -34.54 -9.93
N GLY A 9 -57.57 -33.45 -10.18
CA GLY A 9 -58.36 -33.05 -11.35
C GLY A 9 -58.86 -31.58 -11.33
N ARG A 10 -59.62 -31.27 -12.40
CA ARG A 10 -60.04 -29.96 -12.93
C ARG A 10 -61.30 -29.39 -12.27
N LEU A 11 -61.51 -28.08 -12.39
CA LEU A 11 -62.73 -27.50 -12.99
C LEU A 11 -62.56 -26.02 -13.34
N ALA A 12 -63.15 -25.63 -14.47
CA ALA A 12 -63.03 -24.34 -15.15
C ALA A 12 -64.41 -23.67 -15.28
N ALA A 13 -64.46 -22.33 -15.34
CA ALA A 13 -65.39 -21.48 -16.12
C ALA A 13 -65.27 -20.02 -15.64
N ARG A 14 -64.75 -19.07 -16.44
CA ARG A 14 -65.43 -18.18 -17.40
C ARG A 14 -66.30 -17.07 -16.77
N GLY A 15 -65.95 -15.80 -17.06
CA GLY A 15 -66.89 -14.67 -17.04
C GLY A 15 -66.27 -13.31 -16.68
N ALA A 16 -65.94 -12.48 -17.69
CA ALA A 16 -65.69 -11.03 -17.57
C ALA A 16 -66.94 -10.25 -18.08
N PRO A 17 -66.95 -8.90 -18.13
CA PRO A 17 -66.82 -7.90 -17.06
C PRO A 17 -68.00 -6.89 -17.09
N ARG A 18 -68.22 -6.08 -16.03
CA ARG A 18 -68.96 -4.79 -16.17
C ARG A 18 -68.42 -3.70 -15.26
N HIS A 19 -68.23 -2.54 -15.88
CA HIS A 19 -67.80 -1.24 -15.34
C HIS A 19 -68.73 -0.71 -14.25
N LEU A 20 -68.14 -0.03 -13.25
CA LEU A 20 -68.64 1.21 -12.63
C LEU A 20 -67.45 1.95 -11.98
N ARG A 21 -67.27 3.23 -12.34
CA ARG A 21 -66.49 4.28 -11.64
C ARG A 21 -67.46 5.46 -11.45
N PRO A 22 -67.18 6.48 -10.61
CA PRO A 22 -66.23 6.59 -9.50
C PRO A 22 -66.85 7.24 -8.23
N VAL A 23 -66.22 7.13 -7.06
CA VAL A 23 -66.34 8.15 -6.00
C VAL A 23 -64.95 8.39 -5.41
N ALA A 24 -64.53 9.65 -5.42
CA ALA A 24 -63.27 10.14 -4.89
C ALA A 24 -63.35 10.31 -3.36
N ALA A 25 -62.30 9.89 -2.65
CA ALA A 25 -61.97 10.41 -1.32
C ALA A 25 -60.47 10.21 -1.01
N ALA A 26 -59.81 11.33 -0.79
CA ALA A 26 -58.67 11.58 0.09
C ALA A 26 -57.40 10.70 0.01
N GLY A 27 -56.37 11.31 -0.60
CA GLY A 27 -54.93 11.15 -0.37
C GLY A 27 -54.43 10.05 0.56
N SER A 28 -53.89 8.99 -0.03
CA SER A 28 -52.92 8.12 0.64
C SER A 28 -51.50 8.45 0.12
N GLN A 29 -50.62 8.72 1.08
CA GLN A 29 -49.19 8.87 0.88
C GLN A 29 -48.65 7.66 0.11
N ARG A 30 -47.98 7.92 -1.02
CA ARG A 30 -47.18 6.91 -1.72
C ARG A 30 -45.97 6.56 -0.85
N ARG A 31 -46.10 5.50 -0.04
CA ARG A 31 -44.95 4.74 0.46
C ARG A 31 -44.30 4.06 -0.74
N TRP A 32 -43.16 4.59 -1.19
CA TRP A 32 -42.23 3.82 -2.00
C TRP A 32 -41.43 2.93 -1.06
N GLY A 33 -42.04 1.81 -0.67
CA GLY A 33 -41.40 0.71 0.02
C GLY A 33 -41.77 -0.57 -0.72
N GLY A 34 -40.99 -0.91 -1.74
CA GLY A 34 -41.00 -2.26 -2.31
C GLY A 34 -40.29 -3.21 -1.35
N GLY A 35 -40.92 -3.50 -0.22
CA GLY A 35 -40.51 -4.61 0.64
C GLY A 35 -41.32 -5.83 0.24
N GLU A 36 -40.66 -6.92 -0.18
CA GLU A 36 -41.28 -8.23 -0.06
C GLU A 36 -41.76 -8.38 1.39
N ALA A 37 -43.01 -8.83 1.58
CA ALA A 37 -43.55 -9.02 2.90
C ALA A 37 -42.65 -10.01 3.66
N ALA A 38 -42.13 -9.59 4.82
CA ALA A 38 -41.23 -10.40 5.64
C ALA A 38 -41.79 -11.82 5.80
N ARG A 39 -40.96 -12.83 5.52
CA ARG A 39 -41.40 -14.22 5.61
C ARG A 39 -41.80 -14.52 7.05
N CYS A 40 -42.75 -15.45 7.26
CA CYS A 40 -43.17 -15.81 8.62
C CYS A 40 -41.99 -16.24 9.50
N ILE A 41 -40.97 -16.87 8.92
CA ILE A 41 -39.76 -17.25 9.65
C ILE A 41 -38.97 -16.04 10.16
N GLU A 42 -38.87 -14.94 9.41
CA GLU A 42 -38.16 -13.73 9.84
C GLU A 42 -38.91 -12.98 10.94
N GLN A 43 -40.24 -13.15 11.02
CA GLN A 43 -41.05 -12.59 12.09
C GLN A 43 -40.92 -13.40 13.40
N LEU A 44 -40.83 -14.73 13.29
CA LEU A 44 -40.66 -15.63 14.44
C LEU A 44 -39.21 -15.74 14.90
N LEU A 45 -38.28 -15.67 13.95
CA LEU A 45 -36.84 -15.78 14.14
C LEU A 45 -36.17 -14.64 13.35
N PRO A 46 -36.15 -13.42 13.92
CA PRO A 46 -35.47 -12.31 13.30
C PRO A 46 -33.96 -12.59 13.23
N ARG A 47 -33.25 -11.78 12.44
CA ARG A 47 -31.80 -11.82 12.39
C ARG A 47 -31.19 -11.72 13.78
N HIS A 48 -30.08 -12.44 13.98
CA HIS A 48 -29.36 -12.46 15.24
C HIS A 48 -28.90 -11.05 15.66
N ASP A 49 -28.26 -10.33 14.74
CA ASP A 49 -27.81 -8.96 14.96
C ASP A 49 -27.84 -8.13 13.67
N ASP A 50 -27.68 -6.83 13.83
CA ASP A 50 -27.46 -5.87 12.75
C ASP A 50 -26.26 -5.00 13.12
N PHE A 51 -25.13 -5.26 12.45
CA PHE A 51 -23.86 -4.59 12.71
C PHE A 51 -23.96 -3.05 12.54
N SER A 52 -24.89 -2.54 11.72
CA SER A 52 -25.09 -1.09 11.58
C SER A 52 -25.44 -0.42 12.92
N ARG A 53 -26.09 -1.15 13.84
CA ARG A 53 -26.42 -0.66 15.19
C ARG A 53 -25.21 -0.60 16.12
N ARG A 54 -24.13 -1.32 15.80
CA ARG A 54 -22.83 -1.24 16.50
C ARG A 54 -21.95 -0.17 15.87
N HIS A 55 -21.94 -0.08 14.55
CA HIS A 55 -21.14 0.87 13.79
C HIS A 55 -21.63 2.33 13.91
N ILE A 56 -22.94 2.55 13.79
CA ILE A 56 -23.54 3.90 13.87
C ILE A 56 -23.79 4.23 15.33
N GLY A 57 -23.19 5.31 15.83
CA GLY A 57 -23.35 5.77 17.20
C GLY A 57 -24.80 6.17 17.52
N PRO A 58 -25.38 7.18 16.84
CA PRO A 58 -26.68 7.72 17.19
C PRO A 58 -27.84 6.71 17.19
N ARG A 59 -28.59 6.66 18.29
CA ARG A 59 -29.82 5.88 18.46
C ARG A 59 -31.05 6.64 17.96
N GLU A 60 -32.18 5.96 17.78
CA GLU A 60 -33.42 6.59 17.25
C GLU A 60 -33.92 7.77 18.07
N ARG A 61 -33.65 7.81 19.38
CA ARG A 61 -33.92 8.99 20.21
C ARG A 61 -33.02 10.16 19.83
N GLU A 62 -31.70 9.93 19.79
CA GLU A 62 -30.70 10.95 19.48
C GLU A 62 -30.87 11.47 18.04
N LYS A 63 -31.18 10.60 17.08
CA LYS A 63 -31.52 11.00 15.70
C LYS A 63 -32.68 11.99 15.67
N ARG A 64 -33.78 11.71 16.38
CA ARG A 64 -34.94 12.62 16.45
C ARG A 64 -34.60 13.96 17.12
N GLU A 65 -33.76 13.93 18.16
CA GLU A 65 -33.29 15.15 18.83
C GLU A 65 -32.41 15.99 17.88
N MET A 66 -31.47 15.37 17.15
CA MET A 66 -30.65 16.06 16.14
C MET A 66 -31.48 16.61 14.99
N LEU A 67 -32.42 15.84 14.44
CA LEU A 67 -33.32 16.29 13.36
C LEU A 67 -34.15 17.51 13.80
N ARG A 68 -34.66 17.51 15.04
CA ARG A 68 -35.38 18.66 15.61
C ARG A 68 -34.48 19.89 15.70
N THR A 69 -33.22 19.73 16.13
CA THR A 69 -32.25 20.82 16.22
C THR A 69 -31.94 21.42 14.85
N VAL A 70 -31.80 20.59 13.82
CA VAL A 70 -31.54 21.03 12.44
C VAL A 70 -32.81 21.60 11.77
N GLY A 71 -34.00 21.28 12.28
CA GLY A 71 -35.27 21.81 11.78
C GLY A 71 -35.88 20.99 10.63
N VAL A 72 -35.64 19.68 10.61
CA VAL A 72 -36.17 18.72 9.62
C VAL A 72 -36.93 17.58 10.33
N GLN A 73 -37.86 16.94 9.62
CA GLN A 73 -38.75 15.90 10.18
C GLN A 73 -38.17 14.49 10.05
N SER A 74 -37.29 14.25 9.08
CA SER A 74 -36.68 12.94 8.84
C SER A 74 -35.28 13.04 8.23
N VAL A 75 -34.55 11.92 8.22
CA VAL A 75 -33.22 11.84 7.58
C VAL A 75 -33.35 12.01 6.07
N GLU A 76 -34.44 11.50 5.48
CA GLU A 76 -34.75 11.66 4.06
C GLU A 76 -34.93 13.15 3.71
N GLU A 77 -35.67 13.92 4.51
CA GLU A 77 -35.81 15.37 4.28
C GLU A 77 -34.45 16.10 4.38
N LEU A 78 -33.59 15.70 5.33
CA LEU A 78 -32.24 16.25 5.44
C LEU A 78 -31.43 15.98 4.16
N MET A 79 -31.48 14.74 3.67
CA MET A 79 -30.77 14.33 2.45
C MET A 79 -31.32 15.04 1.21
N ASP A 80 -32.63 15.16 1.08
CA ASP A 80 -33.30 15.88 -0.02
C ASP A 80 -32.88 17.35 -0.10
N LYS A 81 -32.61 17.98 1.05
CA LYS A 81 -32.13 19.37 1.13
C LYS A 81 -30.61 19.54 1.02
N THR A 82 -29.85 18.44 1.08
CA THR A 82 -28.37 18.47 1.12
C THR A 82 -27.73 17.99 -0.18
N ILE A 83 -28.31 16.98 -0.82
CA ILE A 83 -27.73 16.32 -1.99
C ILE A 83 -28.54 16.71 -3.23
N PRO A 84 -27.91 17.28 -4.27
CA PRO A 84 -28.61 17.67 -5.49
C PRO A 84 -29.40 16.51 -6.10
N ALA A 85 -30.66 16.75 -6.44
CA ALA A 85 -31.55 15.71 -6.92
C ALA A 85 -31.08 15.07 -8.24
N SER A 86 -30.34 15.82 -9.05
CA SER A 86 -29.80 15.42 -10.35
C SER A 86 -28.79 14.28 -10.29
N ILE A 87 -28.08 14.11 -9.17
CA ILE A 87 -27.00 13.11 -9.04
C ILE A 87 -27.38 11.93 -8.12
N ARG A 88 -28.58 11.96 -7.54
CA ARG A 88 -29.02 10.93 -6.59
C ARG A 88 -29.27 9.62 -7.30
N LEU A 89 -28.94 8.54 -6.61
CA LEU A 89 -29.20 7.20 -7.10
C LEU A 89 -30.72 6.97 -7.20
N GLY A 90 -31.22 6.70 -8.40
CA GLY A 90 -32.65 6.45 -8.65
C GLY A 90 -33.15 5.08 -8.19
N ARG A 91 -32.29 4.29 -7.54
CA ARG A 91 -32.56 2.94 -7.02
C ARG A 91 -31.69 2.68 -5.77
N PRO A 92 -32.01 1.69 -4.92
CA PRO A 92 -31.06 1.21 -3.91
C PRO A 92 -29.83 0.55 -4.57
N LEU A 93 -28.74 0.43 -3.80
CA LEU A 93 -27.59 -0.39 -4.18
C LEU A 93 -28.00 -1.86 -4.30
N ARG A 94 -27.44 -2.57 -5.28
CA ARG A 94 -27.62 -4.00 -5.51
C ARG A 94 -26.46 -4.75 -4.87
N MET A 95 -26.52 -4.90 -3.57
CA MET A 95 -25.56 -5.69 -2.80
C MET A 95 -26.19 -7.01 -2.37
N ASP A 96 -25.35 -7.98 -2.01
CA ASP A 96 -25.82 -9.21 -1.39
C ASP A 96 -26.44 -8.90 -0.01
N ASP A 97 -27.27 -9.81 0.51
CA ASP A 97 -27.85 -9.62 1.84
C ASP A 97 -26.75 -9.45 2.90
N HIS A 98 -26.96 -8.56 3.86
CA HIS A 98 -25.97 -8.31 4.90
C HIS A 98 -25.70 -9.58 5.72
N VAL A 99 -24.46 -9.73 6.18
CA VAL A 99 -24.03 -10.83 7.05
C VAL A 99 -24.10 -10.35 8.51
N CYS A 100 -24.63 -11.17 9.41
CA CYS A 100 -24.61 -10.85 10.85
C CYS A 100 -23.16 -10.87 11.38
N GLU A 101 -22.86 -10.03 12.38
CA GLU A 101 -21.52 -9.94 12.98
C GLU A 101 -21.07 -11.30 13.55
N ASN A 102 -21.99 -12.11 14.07
CA ASN A 102 -21.66 -13.44 14.58
C ASN A 102 -21.29 -14.46 13.49
N GLU A 103 -21.56 -14.18 12.22
CA GLU A 103 -21.34 -15.09 11.08
C GLU A 103 -20.19 -14.62 10.16
N ILE A 104 -19.73 -13.36 10.30
CA ILE A 104 -18.77 -12.76 9.36
C ILE A 104 -17.41 -13.44 9.36
N LEU A 105 -16.92 -13.86 10.54
CA LEU A 105 -15.63 -14.54 10.64
C LEU A 105 -15.68 -15.94 10.03
N GLU A 106 -16.78 -16.68 10.21
CA GLU A 106 -16.96 -17.98 9.57
C GLU A 106 -17.06 -17.83 8.04
N THR A 107 -17.83 -16.85 7.58
CA THR A 107 -17.97 -16.51 6.16
C THR A 107 -16.61 -16.21 5.53
N LEU A 108 -15.81 -15.36 6.17
CA LEU A 108 -14.48 -15.01 5.68
C LEU A 108 -13.46 -16.14 5.82
N TYR A 109 -13.57 -16.97 6.86
CA TYR A 109 -12.70 -18.14 7.02
C TYR A 109 -12.89 -19.16 5.89
N ASN A 110 -14.12 -19.34 5.41
CA ASN A 110 -14.41 -20.17 4.23
C ASN A 110 -13.75 -19.65 2.95
N ILE A 111 -13.46 -18.35 2.87
CA ILE A 111 -12.67 -17.76 1.79
C ILE A 111 -11.17 -17.95 2.06
N ALA A 112 -10.71 -17.56 3.25
CA ALA A 112 -9.29 -17.58 3.64
C ALA A 112 -8.68 -18.99 3.56
N SER A 113 -9.41 -20.01 4.02
CA SER A 113 -8.98 -21.42 4.01
C SER A 113 -8.74 -22.01 2.62
N LYS A 114 -9.13 -21.31 1.54
CA LYS A 114 -8.79 -21.68 0.15
C LYS A 114 -7.33 -21.34 -0.20
N ASN A 115 -6.68 -20.47 0.58
CA ASN A 115 -5.25 -20.20 0.44
C ASN A 115 -4.43 -21.39 0.96
N LYS A 116 -3.29 -21.65 0.32
CA LYS A 116 -2.35 -22.70 0.70
C LYS A 116 -1.09 -22.05 1.25
N ILE A 117 -0.88 -22.24 2.55
CA ILE A 117 0.32 -21.73 3.22
C ILE A 117 1.48 -22.69 2.95
N TRP A 118 2.36 -22.30 2.04
CA TRP A 118 3.59 -23.01 1.68
C TRP A 118 4.81 -22.28 2.24
N ARG A 119 5.88 -23.02 2.53
CA ARG A 119 7.18 -22.41 2.86
C ARG A 119 7.74 -21.79 1.59
N SER A 120 7.85 -20.48 1.54
CA SER A 120 8.19 -19.75 0.31
C SER A 120 9.57 -19.14 0.41
N TYR A 121 10.54 -19.75 -0.28
CA TYR A 121 11.93 -19.30 -0.36
C TYR A 121 12.18 -18.55 -1.68
N ILE A 122 11.20 -17.75 -2.11
CA ILE A 122 11.23 -16.99 -3.36
C ILE A 122 12.12 -15.75 -3.23
N GLY A 123 12.12 -15.11 -2.05
CA GLY A 123 12.86 -13.87 -1.80
C GLY A 123 12.25 -12.68 -2.51
N MET A 124 13.01 -12.03 -3.40
CA MET A 124 12.55 -10.87 -4.17
C MET A 124 12.03 -9.71 -3.29
N GLY A 125 12.64 -9.50 -2.11
CA GLY A 125 12.30 -8.40 -1.20
C GLY A 125 11.25 -8.76 -0.13
N TYR A 126 10.78 -10.01 -0.09
CA TYR A 126 9.86 -10.51 0.92
C TYR A 126 10.40 -11.82 1.51
N TYR A 127 10.58 -11.83 2.83
CA TYR A 127 11.21 -12.94 3.54
C TYR A 127 10.38 -13.25 4.77
N ASN A 128 10.07 -14.52 5.02
CA ASN A 128 9.26 -14.83 6.19
C ASN A 128 10.03 -14.47 7.47
N CYS A 129 9.32 -14.12 8.53
CA CYS A 129 9.94 -13.75 9.80
C CYS A 129 9.09 -14.21 10.98
N SER A 130 9.74 -14.36 12.13
CA SER A 130 9.07 -14.75 13.37
C SER A 130 8.54 -13.50 14.07
N VAL A 131 7.32 -13.07 13.70
CA VAL A 131 6.67 -11.91 14.32
C VAL A 131 6.55 -12.13 15.84
N PRO A 132 7.17 -11.29 16.69
CA PRO A 132 7.08 -11.49 18.13
C PRO A 132 5.64 -11.33 18.62
N GLN A 133 5.07 -12.39 19.19
CA GLN A 133 3.69 -12.39 19.68
C GLN A 133 3.36 -11.25 20.67
N PRO A 134 4.25 -10.80 21.59
CA PRO A 134 3.95 -9.63 22.42
C PRO A 134 3.77 -8.35 21.59
N ILE A 135 4.46 -8.17 20.46
CA ILE A 135 4.29 -7.01 19.58
C ILE A 135 2.98 -7.15 18.78
N ALA A 136 2.72 -8.33 18.20
CA ALA A 136 1.47 -8.58 17.48
C ALA A 136 0.24 -8.27 18.37
N ARG A 137 0.20 -8.84 19.57
CA ARG A 137 -0.92 -8.67 20.50
C ARG A 137 -1.07 -7.25 21.04
N ASN A 138 0.03 -6.62 21.47
CA ASN A 138 -0.04 -5.37 22.25
C ASN A 138 0.15 -4.11 21.40
N LEU A 139 0.41 -4.25 20.10
CA LEU A 139 0.54 -3.12 19.16
C LEU A 139 -0.36 -3.31 17.93
N LEU A 140 -0.22 -4.41 17.17
CA LEU A 140 -1.02 -4.62 15.94
C LEU A 140 -2.50 -4.88 16.24
N GLU A 141 -2.80 -5.68 17.26
CA GLU A 141 -4.16 -6.04 17.68
C GLU A 141 -4.70 -5.11 18.78
N ASN A 142 -4.03 -3.98 19.03
CA ASN A 142 -4.38 -3.04 20.09
C ASN A 142 -5.00 -1.76 19.52
N ALA A 143 -6.29 -1.54 19.80
CA ALA A 143 -7.03 -0.34 19.39
C ALA A 143 -6.38 0.97 19.85
N GLY A 144 -5.61 0.95 20.95
CA GLY A 144 -4.84 2.09 21.45
C GLY A 144 -3.66 2.50 20.56
N TRP A 145 -3.23 1.65 19.63
CA TRP A 145 -2.16 1.90 18.65
C TRP A 145 -2.66 2.10 17.23
N VAL A 146 -3.73 1.40 16.85
CA VAL A 146 -4.18 1.36 15.44
C VAL A 146 -5.22 2.42 15.08
N THR A 147 -5.91 3.03 16.05
CA THR A 147 -7.07 3.90 15.73
C THR A 147 -6.73 5.38 15.59
N GLN A 148 -5.63 5.85 16.16
CA GLN A 148 -5.15 7.22 15.98
C GLN A 148 -4.64 7.44 14.55
N TYR A 149 -4.52 8.71 14.12
CA TYR A 149 -3.94 9.06 12.82
C TYR A 149 -2.63 9.85 12.97
N THR A 150 -2.17 10.44 11.87
CA THR A 150 -0.94 11.24 11.79
C THR A 150 -0.79 12.15 13.01
N PRO A 151 0.40 12.21 13.66
CA PRO A 151 0.63 12.98 14.87
C PRO A 151 0.70 14.50 14.62
N TYR A 152 -0.38 15.07 14.09
CA TYR A 152 -0.53 16.50 13.84
C TYR A 152 -0.56 17.33 15.13
N GLN A 153 -1.01 16.73 16.25
CA GLN A 153 -1.07 17.32 17.59
C GLN A 153 -0.01 16.64 18.48
N PRO A 154 1.24 17.15 18.52
CA PRO A 154 2.37 16.43 19.14
C PRO A 154 2.19 16.15 20.64
N GLU A 155 1.53 17.05 21.36
CA GLU A 155 1.37 17.02 22.82
C GLU A 155 0.57 15.80 23.30
N VAL A 156 -0.32 15.29 22.44
CA VAL A 156 -1.16 14.09 22.67
C VAL A 156 -0.77 12.94 21.73
N SER A 157 0.49 12.96 21.26
CA SER A 157 1.01 11.99 20.28
C SER A 157 2.47 11.60 20.52
N GLN A 158 3.01 11.85 21.71
CA GLN A 158 4.42 11.63 22.01
C GLN A 158 4.84 10.16 21.96
N GLY A 159 3.92 9.22 22.19
CA GLY A 159 4.16 7.78 22.15
C GLY A 159 4.58 7.30 20.77
N ARG A 160 3.72 7.48 19.76
CA ARG A 160 4.06 7.09 18.39
C ARG A 160 5.15 7.95 17.77
N LEU A 161 5.30 9.21 18.18
CA LEU A 161 6.43 10.04 17.75
C LEU A 161 7.77 9.48 18.27
N GLU A 162 7.85 9.06 19.54
CA GLU A 162 9.03 8.39 20.10
C GLU A 162 9.33 7.08 19.36
N SER A 163 8.31 6.27 19.09
CA SER A 163 8.49 5.00 18.36
C SER A 163 8.96 5.21 16.91
N LEU A 164 8.43 6.21 16.19
CA LEU A 164 8.90 6.55 14.85
C LEU A 164 10.32 7.16 14.86
N LEU A 165 10.71 7.85 15.94
CA LEU A 165 12.09 8.28 16.12
C LEU A 165 13.00 7.06 16.35
N ASN A 166 12.56 6.04 17.11
CA ASN A 166 13.29 4.78 17.23
C ASN A 166 13.46 4.09 15.88
N TYR A 167 12.42 4.08 15.03
CA TYR A 167 12.52 3.57 13.67
C TYR A 167 13.60 4.31 12.86
N GLN A 168 13.58 5.65 12.88
CA GLN A 168 14.58 6.46 12.19
C GLN A 168 16.00 6.17 12.68
N THR A 169 16.20 6.14 14.00
CA THR A 169 17.50 5.82 14.61
C THR A 169 17.97 4.42 14.22
N MET A 170 17.08 3.43 14.24
CA MET A 170 17.38 2.07 13.84
C MET A 170 17.84 2.00 12.37
N VAL A 171 17.13 2.68 11.48
CA VAL A 171 17.48 2.74 10.04
C VAL A 171 18.83 3.44 9.86
N CYS A 172 19.06 4.61 10.48
CA CYS A 172 20.33 5.34 10.39
C CYS A 172 21.50 4.48 10.86
N ASP A 173 21.40 3.89 12.06
CA ASP A 173 22.45 3.04 12.64
C ASP A 173 22.76 1.83 11.75
N ILE A 174 21.73 1.14 11.23
CA ILE A 174 21.93 -0.07 10.42
C ILE A 174 22.50 0.27 9.04
N THR A 175 22.04 1.34 8.41
CA THR A 175 22.46 1.74 7.05
C THR A 175 23.76 2.56 7.03
N GLY A 176 24.18 3.10 8.18
CA GLY A 176 25.31 4.01 8.30
C GLY A 176 25.02 5.42 7.74
N MET A 177 23.75 5.81 7.67
CA MET A 177 23.30 7.07 7.09
C MET A 177 22.95 8.11 8.15
N ASP A 178 23.00 9.39 7.78
CA ASP A 178 22.82 10.50 8.73
C ASP A 178 21.35 10.67 9.15
N VAL A 179 20.41 10.61 8.19
CA VAL A 179 19.01 10.93 8.45
C VAL A 179 18.06 9.99 7.70
N ALA A 180 17.09 9.43 8.41
CA ALA A 180 16.00 8.62 7.87
C ALA A 180 14.64 9.27 8.06
N ASN A 181 13.67 8.94 7.20
CA ASN A 181 12.29 9.38 7.33
C ASN A 181 11.43 8.42 8.17
N ALA A 182 10.17 8.79 8.42
CA ALA A 182 9.21 8.02 9.19
C ALA A 182 8.35 7.08 8.31
N SER A 183 9.03 6.36 7.40
CA SER A 183 8.53 5.41 6.40
C SER A 183 8.05 5.95 5.05
N LEU A 184 8.19 5.10 4.03
CA LEU A 184 7.52 5.15 2.72
C LEU A 184 6.62 3.92 2.52
N LEU A 185 6.02 3.78 1.34
CA LEU A 185 4.94 2.83 1.07
C LEU A 185 5.40 1.40 0.83
N ASP A 186 6.46 1.22 0.03
CA ASP A 186 7.11 -0.05 -0.30
C ASP A 186 8.49 0.22 -0.94
N GLU A 187 9.29 -0.82 -1.18
CA GLU A 187 10.65 -0.68 -1.71
C GLU A 187 10.69 -0.03 -3.11
N GLY A 188 9.80 -0.43 -4.01
CA GLY A 188 9.77 0.08 -5.38
C GLY A 188 9.47 1.57 -5.43
N THR A 189 8.51 2.03 -4.63
CA THR A 189 8.18 3.44 -4.49
C THR A 189 9.27 4.22 -3.78
N ALA A 190 9.96 3.64 -2.79
CA ALA A 190 11.14 4.25 -2.18
C ALA A 190 12.29 4.45 -3.19
N ALA A 191 12.54 3.46 -4.06
CA ALA A 191 13.51 3.57 -5.15
C ALA A 191 13.13 4.66 -6.17
N ALA A 192 11.84 4.76 -6.51
CA ALA A 192 11.34 5.82 -7.38
C ALA A 192 11.48 7.22 -6.75
N GLU A 193 11.29 7.34 -5.44
CA GLU A 193 11.55 8.58 -4.70
C GLU A 193 13.04 8.94 -4.67
N ALA A 194 13.95 7.96 -4.59
CA ALA A 194 15.40 8.19 -4.69
C ALA A 194 15.76 8.79 -6.06
N MET A 195 15.25 8.19 -7.15
CA MET A 195 15.41 8.74 -8.50
C MET A 195 14.89 10.18 -8.59
N GLN A 196 13.71 10.46 -8.05
CA GLN A 196 13.15 11.82 -8.06
C GLN A 196 13.97 12.78 -7.19
N LEU A 197 14.53 12.33 -6.06
CA LEU A 197 15.43 13.12 -5.23
C LEU A 197 16.69 13.50 -6.01
N CYS A 198 17.33 12.55 -6.70
CA CYS A 198 18.48 12.82 -7.56
C CYS A 198 18.13 13.86 -8.63
N HIS A 199 16.99 13.68 -9.32
CA HIS A 199 16.54 14.62 -10.33
C HIS A 199 16.26 16.01 -9.72
N ARG A 200 15.68 16.08 -8.53
CA ARG A 200 15.46 17.36 -7.82
C ARG A 200 16.78 18.05 -7.50
N HIS A 201 17.80 17.30 -7.10
CA HIS A 201 19.11 17.80 -6.70
C HIS A 201 19.89 18.40 -7.87
N ASN A 202 20.07 17.68 -8.97
CA ASN A 202 20.97 18.09 -10.05
C ASN A 202 20.27 18.36 -11.41
N LYS A 203 18.96 18.14 -11.52
CA LYS A 203 18.13 18.40 -12.72
C LYS A 203 18.50 17.61 -13.98
N ARG A 204 19.47 16.71 -13.89
CA ARG A 204 19.88 15.80 -14.97
C ARG A 204 18.75 14.83 -15.30
N ARG A 205 18.69 14.36 -16.55
CA ARG A 205 17.55 13.59 -17.08
C ARG A 205 17.85 12.12 -17.37
N LYS A 206 19.06 11.65 -17.11
CA LYS A 206 19.43 10.24 -17.26
C LYS A 206 19.58 9.60 -15.88
N PHE A 207 19.13 8.36 -15.70
CA PHE A 207 19.27 7.62 -14.44
C PHE A 207 19.62 6.17 -14.74
N TYR A 208 20.71 5.66 -14.17
CA TYR A 208 21.08 4.27 -14.33
C TYR A 208 20.38 3.40 -13.29
N VAL A 209 19.96 2.20 -13.70
CA VAL A 209 19.42 1.19 -12.81
C VAL A 209 20.18 -0.10 -13.08
N ASP A 210 20.77 -0.69 -12.04
CA ASP A 210 21.39 -2.02 -12.13
C ASP A 210 20.30 -3.05 -12.50
N ALA A 211 20.56 -3.82 -13.55
CA ALA A 211 19.64 -4.88 -14.00
C ALA A 211 19.41 -5.96 -12.93
N ARG A 212 20.25 -6.00 -11.88
CA ARG A 212 20.19 -6.92 -10.75
C ARG A 212 19.42 -6.36 -9.55
N CYS A 213 18.75 -5.22 -9.67
CA CYS A 213 17.69 -4.85 -8.73
C CYS A 213 16.50 -5.82 -8.82
N HIS A 214 15.63 -5.85 -7.81
CA HIS A 214 14.39 -6.62 -7.88
C HIS A 214 13.50 -6.14 -9.06
N PRO A 215 12.86 -7.06 -9.81
CA PRO A 215 12.16 -6.70 -11.04
C PRO A 215 10.99 -5.74 -10.81
N GLN A 216 10.26 -5.89 -9.70
CA GLN A 216 9.19 -4.95 -9.32
C GLN A 216 9.75 -3.56 -8.95
N THR A 217 10.94 -3.49 -8.37
CA THR A 217 11.62 -2.22 -8.07
C THR A 217 11.98 -1.50 -9.36
N ILE A 218 12.55 -2.22 -10.33
CA ILE A 218 12.85 -1.71 -11.68
C ILE A 218 11.58 -1.18 -12.35
N ALA A 219 10.50 -1.95 -12.36
CA ALA A 219 9.24 -1.59 -13.02
C ALA A 219 8.64 -0.29 -12.43
N VAL A 220 8.64 -0.14 -11.11
CA VAL A 220 8.12 1.07 -10.45
C VAL A 220 8.99 2.30 -10.76
N VAL A 221 10.32 2.16 -10.75
CA VAL A 221 11.25 3.24 -11.12
C VAL A 221 11.07 3.66 -12.57
N GLN A 222 11.03 2.72 -13.51
CA GLN A 222 10.81 2.98 -14.94
C GLN A 222 9.46 3.66 -15.18
N THR A 223 8.42 3.18 -14.51
CA THR A 223 7.09 3.80 -14.55
C THR A 223 7.20 5.25 -14.12
N ARG A 224 7.74 5.53 -12.93
CA ARG A 224 7.87 6.92 -12.44
C ARG A 224 8.70 7.80 -13.36
N ALA A 225 9.79 7.29 -13.90
CA ALA A 225 10.69 7.99 -14.82
C ALA A 225 9.99 8.43 -16.11
N ASN A 226 9.17 7.53 -16.69
CA ASN A 226 8.40 7.80 -17.91
C ASN A 226 7.41 8.97 -17.76
N TYR A 227 6.85 9.15 -16.57
CA TYR A 227 5.93 10.27 -16.31
C TYR A 227 6.66 11.56 -15.96
N THR A 228 7.81 11.51 -15.30
CA THR A 228 8.60 12.71 -14.96
C THR A 228 9.51 13.20 -16.09
N GLY A 229 9.70 12.42 -17.15
CA GLY A 229 10.59 12.76 -18.26
C GLY A 229 12.07 12.49 -17.97
N VAL A 230 12.35 11.50 -17.10
CA VAL A 230 13.69 10.96 -16.85
C VAL A 230 13.86 9.69 -17.68
N ILE A 231 15.00 9.56 -18.35
CA ILE A 231 15.38 8.39 -19.13
C ILE A 231 16.11 7.41 -18.21
N THR A 232 15.58 6.20 -18.09
CA THR A 232 16.23 5.10 -17.36
C THR A 232 16.98 4.19 -18.32
N GLU A 233 18.21 3.82 -17.95
CA GLU A 233 19.01 2.84 -18.69
C GLU A 233 19.37 1.68 -17.74
N LEU A 234 18.98 0.46 -18.13
CA LEU A 234 19.38 -0.77 -17.43
C LEU A 234 20.78 -1.14 -17.85
N LYS A 235 21.73 -1.11 -16.90
CA LYS A 235 23.15 -1.38 -17.15
C LYS A 235 23.78 -2.03 -15.93
N LEU A 236 24.73 -2.93 -16.15
CA LEU A 236 25.60 -3.42 -15.09
C LEU A 236 26.67 -2.36 -14.74
N PRO A 237 27.28 -2.39 -13.54
CA PRO A 237 28.21 -1.35 -13.10
C PRO A 237 29.39 -1.10 -14.05
N HIS A 238 29.87 -2.11 -14.77
CA HIS A 238 30.97 -1.98 -15.72
C HIS A 238 30.55 -1.33 -17.06
N GLU A 239 29.26 -1.29 -17.37
CA GLU A 239 28.70 -0.69 -18.59
C GLU A 239 28.26 0.77 -18.39
N MET A 240 28.23 1.22 -17.14
CA MET A 240 27.79 2.57 -16.77
C MET A 240 28.89 3.59 -17.05
N ASP A 241 28.59 4.51 -17.96
CA ASP A 241 29.45 5.66 -18.26
C ASP A 241 28.87 6.93 -17.62
N PHE A 242 29.66 7.55 -16.74
CA PHE A 242 29.31 8.79 -16.03
C PHE A 242 30.07 10.01 -16.57
N SER A 243 31.02 9.83 -17.50
CA SER A 243 31.93 10.88 -17.98
C SER A 243 31.21 12.03 -18.68
N GLY A 244 30.03 11.76 -19.25
CA GLY A 244 29.16 12.76 -19.88
C GLY A 244 28.53 13.78 -18.91
N LYS A 245 28.61 13.56 -17.59
CA LYS A 245 28.05 14.45 -16.54
C LYS A 245 26.55 14.76 -16.74
N ASP A 246 25.82 13.85 -17.37
CA ASP A 246 24.41 13.94 -17.72
C ASP A 246 23.53 12.95 -16.91
N VAL A 247 24.15 12.11 -16.08
CA VAL A 247 23.50 11.12 -15.21
C VAL A 247 23.13 11.76 -13.86
N SER A 248 21.86 11.69 -13.49
CA SER A 248 21.31 12.23 -12.26
C SER A 248 21.65 11.36 -11.05
N GLY A 249 21.51 10.05 -11.21
CA GLY A 249 21.85 9.08 -10.18
C GLY A 249 21.96 7.67 -10.75
N VAL A 250 22.42 6.76 -9.91
CA VAL A 250 22.46 5.32 -10.16
C VAL A 250 21.79 4.58 -9.00
N LEU A 251 20.89 3.64 -9.32
CA LEU A 251 20.33 2.69 -8.37
C LEU A 251 21.00 1.32 -8.55
N PHE A 252 21.49 0.75 -7.47
CA PHE A 252 21.94 -0.65 -7.39
C PHE A 252 21.41 -1.31 -6.12
N GLN A 253 21.57 -2.62 -5.97
CA GLN A 253 21.03 -3.38 -4.86
C GLN A 253 22.11 -4.22 -4.14
N TYR A 254 22.06 -4.27 -2.81
CA TYR A 254 23.06 -4.91 -1.96
C TYR A 254 22.44 -5.61 -0.73
N PRO A 255 22.45 -6.95 -0.65
CA PRO A 255 22.76 -7.91 -1.72
C PRO A 255 21.81 -7.76 -2.93
N ASP A 256 22.28 -8.12 -4.11
CA ASP A 256 21.46 -8.02 -5.33
C ASP A 256 20.33 -9.06 -5.40
N THR A 257 19.48 -8.95 -6.42
CA THR A 257 18.31 -9.85 -6.62
C THR A 257 18.69 -11.32 -6.79
N GLU A 258 19.93 -11.62 -7.19
CA GLU A 258 20.45 -12.97 -7.35
C GLU A 258 21.16 -13.48 -6.07
N GLY A 259 21.25 -12.63 -5.04
CA GLY A 259 21.85 -12.91 -3.74
C GLY A 259 23.31 -12.50 -3.61
N LYS A 260 23.91 -11.90 -4.65
CA LYS A 260 25.34 -11.58 -4.66
C LYS A 260 25.66 -10.43 -3.72
N VAL A 261 26.74 -10.57 -2.96
CA VAL A 261 27.40 -9.47 -2.25
C VAL A 261 28.56 -8.96 -3.12
N GLU A 262 28.53 -7.67 -3.46
CA GLU A 262 29.48 -7.01 -4.36
C GLU A 262 30.03 -5.74 -3.72
N ASP A 263 31.29 -5.39 -4.03
CA ASP A 263 31.89 -4.12 -3.62
C ASP A 263 31.54 -3.03 -4.64
N PHE A 264 30.75 -2.06 -4.20
CA PHE A 264 30.32 -0.92 -5.01
C PHE A 264 31.19 0.34 -4.79
N SER A 265 32.27 0.26 -4.01
CA SER A 265 33.11 1.44 -3.69
C SER A 265 33.62 2.16 -4.95
N GLU A 266 34.11 1.42 -5.96
CA GLU A 266 34.57 2.00 -7.23
C GLU A 266 33.41 2.60 -8.05
N LEU A 267 32.24 1.96 -8.05
CA LEU A 267 31.04 2.51 -8.72
C LEU A 267 30.65 3.85 -8.10
N VAL A 268 30.62 3.92 -6.77
CA VAL A 268 30.28 5.13 -6.02
C VAL A 268 31.28 6.24 -6.31
N GLU A 269 32.59 5.94 -6.28
CA GLU A 269 33.62 6.93 -6.56
C GLU A 269 33.51 7.49 -7.99
N ARG A 270 33.37 6.63 -9.01
CA ARG A 270 33.21 7.06 -10.41
C ARG A 270 31.96 7.92 -10.63
N ALA A 271 30.85 7.60 -9.95
CA ALA A 271 29.63 8.40 -10.00
C ALA A 271 29.85 9.78 -9.37
N HIS A 272 30.47 9.83 -8.18
CA HIS A 272 30.74 11.07 -7.45
C HIS A 272 31.71 12.00 -8.17
N GLN A 273 32.78 11.47 -8.76
CA GLN A 273 33.73 12.25 -9.58
C GLN A 273 33.04 13.01 -10.74
N ASN A 274 31.86 12.56 -11.16
CA ASN A 274 31.05 13.17 -12.22
C ASN A 274 29.79 13.88 -11.70
N GLY A 275 29.65 14.09 -10.38
CA GLY A 275 28.51 14.78 -9.76
C GLY A 275 27.19 14.00 -9.82
N THR A 276 27.25 12.68 -9.99
CA THR A 276 26.11 11.76 -10.00
C THR A 276 25.89 11.21 -8.60
N LEU A 277 24.65 11.20 -8.10
CA LEU A 277 24.35 10.60 -6.79
C LEU A 277 24.23 9.07 -6.87
N THR A 278 24.48 8.38 -5.77
CA THR A 278 24.34 6.92 -5.66
C THR A 278 23.23 6.52 -4.72
N CYS A 279 22.43 5.54 -5.14
CA CYS A 279 21.29 5.00 -4.41
C CYS A 279 21.43 3.49 -4.27
N CYS A 280 21.29 2.98 -3.04
CA CYS A 280 21.40 1.55 -2.74
C CYS A 280 20.08 1.03 -2.15
N ALA A 281 19.41 0.14 -2.87
CA ALA A 281 18.40 -0.73 -2.29
C ALA A 281 19.10 -1.82 -1.44
N SER A 282 18.66 -2.07 -0.22
CA SER A 282 19.35 -2.94 0.73
C SER A 282 18.40 -3.64 1.70
N ASP A 283 18.90 -4.66 2.40
CA ASP A 283 18.16 -5.43 3.41
C ASP A 283 18.69 -5.16 4.83
N LEU A 284 17.82 -4.76 5.77
CA LEU A 284 18.22 -4.42 7.14
C LEU A 284 18.83 -5.60 7.92
N LEU A 285 18.37 -6.83 7.69
CA LEU A 285 18.90 -8.01 8.35
C LEU A 285 20.28 -8.37 7.81
N ALA A 286 20.47 -8.29 6.49
CA ALA A 286 21.76 -8.50 5.85
C ALA A 286 22.80 -7.50 6.39
N LEU A 287 22.41 -6.23 6.51
CA LEU A 287 23.24 -5.16 7.08
C LEU A 287 23.58 -5.34 8.57
N CYS A 288 22.97 -6.28 9.29
CA CYS A 288 23.40 -6.60 10.66
C CYS A 288 24.79 -7.26 10.68
N ILE A 289 25.22 -7.89 9.58
CA ILE A 289 26.54 -8.55 9.46
C ILE A 289 27.37 -8.07 8.26
N LEU A 290 26.77 -7.35 7.29
CA LEU A 290 27.47 -6.72 6.17
C LEU A 290 27.91 -5.29 6.48
N LYS A 291 29.07 -4.89 5.93
CA LYS A 291 29.51 -3.49 5.86
C LYS A 291 28.38 -2.69 5.19
N PRO A 292 27.79 -1.69 5.87
CA PRO A 292 26.62 -0.99 5.38
C PRO A 292 26.96 0.10 4.36
N PRO A 293 25.99 0.53 3.52
CA PRO A 293 26.25 1.44 2.40
C PRO A 293 26.81 2.82 2.77
N GLY A 294 26.48 3.33 3.96
CA GLY A 294 27.08 4.57 4.46
C GLY A 294 28.61 4.51 4.59
N GLU A 295 29.19 3.32 4.84
CA GLU A 295 30.64 3.14 4.99
C GLU A 295 31.40 2.98 3.66
N PHE A 296 30.69 2.89 2.53
CA PHE A 296 31.28 2.95 1.19
C PHE A 296 30.70 4.09 0.34
N GLY A 297 30.20 5.14 1.02
CA GLY A 297 29.98 6.45 0.43
C GLY A 297 28.62 6.66 -0.23
N VAL A 298 27.66 5.76 -0.11
CA VAL A 298 26.34 5.90 -0.74
C VAL A 298 25.58 7.14 -0.25
N ASP A 299 24.84 7.82 -1.14
CA ASP A 299 24.11 9.05 -0.79
C ASP A 299 22.68 8.79 -0.28
N VAL A 300 22.03 7.74 -0.78
CA VAL A 300 20.66 7.32 -0.43
C VAL A 300 20.60 5.82 -0.24
N VAL A 301 20.07 5.36 0.89
CA VAL A 301 19.85 3.94 1.19
C VAL A 301 18.38 3.69 1.47
N LEU A 302 17.81 2.67 0.84
CA LEU A 302 16.39 2.36 0.90
C LEU A 302 16.14 0.86 0.91
N GLY A 303 14.93 0.44 1.23
CA GLY A 303 14.54 -0.97 1.21
C GLY A 303 13.26 -1.22 2.01
N ASN A 304 12.95 -2.49 2.24
CA ASN A 304 11.80 -2.91 3.03
C ASN A 304 12.20 -3.27 4.46
N SER A 305 11.45 -2.80 5.48
CA SER A 305 11.63 -3.25 6.87
C SER A 305 10.76 -4.46 7.25
N GLN A 306 10.10 -5.10 6.29
CA GLN A 306 9.15 -6.21 6.51
C GLN A 306 9.70 -7.32 7.40
N ARG A 307 10.90 -7.83 7.09
CA ARG A 307 11.48 -8.97 7.81
C ARG A 307 11.90 -8.66 9.26
N PHE A 308 11.73 -7.41 9.71
CA PHE A 308 11.83 -7.04 11.11
C PHE A 308 10.45 -7.16 11.78
N GLY A 309 9.95 -8.39 11.86
CA GLY A 309 8.76 -8.73 12.63
C GLY A 309 7.43 -8.22 12.06
N VAL A 310 7.28 -8.13 10.73
CA VAL A 310 6.00 -7.83 10.07
C VAL A 310 5.63 -8.98 9.12
N PRO A 311 4.39 -9.52 9.13
CA PRO A 311 4.03 -10.67 8.29
C PRO A 311 4.11 -10.36 6.78
N LEU A 312 4.16 -11.40 5.94
CA LEU A 312 4.24 -11.28 4.47
C LEU A 312 3.00 -10.61 3.85
N CYS A 313 1.82 -10.96 4.37
CA CYS A 313 0.50 -10.41 4.01
C CYS A 313 0.22 -10.31 2.51
N TYR A 314 0.74 -11.24 1.70
CA TYR A 314 0.59 -11.25 0.25
C TYR A 314 0.99 -9.92 -0.43
N GLY A 315 1.99 -9.23 0.14
CA GLY A 315 2.61 -8.04 -0.45
C GLY A 315 2.61 -6.80 0.44
N GLY A 316 1.81 -6.76 1.51
CA GLY A 316 1.78 -5.63 2.43
C GLY A 316 0.63 -5.64 3.42
N PRO A 317 0.61 -4.70 4.38
CA PRO A 317 1.43 -3.48 4.37
C PRO A 317 2.80 -3.66 5.04
N HIS A 318 3.83 -2.97 4.51
CA HIS A 318 5.18 -2.96 5.09
C HIS A 318 5.77 -1.55 5.02
N ALA A 319 6.51 -1.13 6.04
CA ALA A 319 7.20 0.15 6.01
C ALA A 319 8.49 0.05 5.19
N ALA A 320 8.58 0.83 4.12
CA ALA A 320 9.84 1.03 3.44
C ALA A 320 10.69 2.07 4.17
N PHE A 321 11.98 1.78 4.35
CA PHE A 321 12.92 2.72 4.93
C PHE A 321 13.57 3.56 3.83
N PHE A 322 13.91 4.80 4.15
CA PHE A 322 14.61 5.71 3.25
C PHE A 322 15.50 6.64 4.07
N ALA A 323 16.81 6.53 3.87
CA ALA A 323 17.83 7.28 4.58
C ALA A 323 18.79 7.97 3.61
N VAL A 324 19.27 9.15 3.98
CA VAL A 324 20.10 10.02 3.13
C VAL A 324 21.20 10.66 3.94
N LYS A 325 22.24 11.14 3.24
CA LYS A 325 23.23 12.05 3.82
C LYS A 325 22.58 13.36 4.26
N GLU A 326 23.12 14.00 5.30
CA GLU A 326 22.55 15.21 5.92
C GLU A 326 22.28 16.33 4.90
N ASN A 327 23.20 16.52 3.95
CA ASN A 327 23.08 17.55 2.90
C ASN A 327 21.86 17.37 1.97
N LEU A 328 21.21 16.21 1.95
CA LEU A 328 20.02 15.91 1.13
C LEU A 328 18.71 16.03 1.91
N VAL A 329 18.73 16.25 3.23
CA VAL A 329 17.55 16.19 4.12
C VAL A 329 16.41 17.13 3.71
N ARG A 330 16.72 18.28 3.10
CA ARG A 330 15.69 19.24 2.63
C ARG A 330 14.85 18.71 1.47
N MET A 331 15.30 17.65 0.80
CA MET A 331 14.60 16.97 -0.31
C MET A 331 14.00 15.62 0.09
N MET A 332 14.10 15.25 1.37
CA MET A 332 13.56 14.01 1.93
C MET A 332 12.06 13.89 1.64
N PRO A 333 11.59 12.76 1.07
CA PRO A 333 10.16 12.49 0.90
C PRO A 333 9.51 12.08 2.23
N GLY A 334 8.23 12.44 2.40
CA GLY A 334 7.42 12.02 3.53
C GLY A 334 7.77 12.69 4.87
N ARG A 335 7.16 12.15 5.92
CA ARG A 335 7.29 12.63 7.30
C ARG A 335 8.65 12.32 7.88
N MET A 336 9.09 13.13 8.83
CA MET A 336 10.29 12.89 9.62
C MET A 336 10.07 13.45 11.02
N VAL A 337 10.29 12.63 12.05
CA VAL A 337 10.26 13.06 13.44
C VAL A 337 11.58 13.76 13.79
N GLY A 338 11.47 14.87 14.52
CA GLY A 338 12.61 15.58 15.08
C GLY A 338 12.40 15.88 16.56
N VAL A 339 13.52 16.01 17.25
CA VAL A 339 13.58 16.45 18.65
C VAL A 339 13.44 17.97 18.71
N THR A 340 12.68 18.47 19.68
CA THR A 340 12.46 19.90 19.94
C THR A 340 12.24 20.14 21.43
N ARG A 341 11.87 21.36 21.83
CA ARG A 341 11.56 21.70 23.23
C ARG A 341 10.12 22.19 23.38
N ASP A 342 9.49 21.82 24.50
CA ASP A 342 8.20 22.40 24.90
C ASP A 342 8.37 23.77 25.56
N ALA A 343 7.24 24.37 26.01
CA ALA A 343 7.23 25.67 26.67
C ALA A 343 8.03 25.70 28.01
N ASN A 344 8.24 24.55 28.64
CA ASN A 344 9.02 24.42 29.87
C ASN A 344 10.50 24.08 29.61
N GLY A 345 10.92 24.03 28.33
CA GLY A 345 12.28 23.67 27.92
C GLY A 345 12.57 22.16 27.94
N LYS A 346 11.56 21.31 28.17
CA LYS A 346 11.71 19.85 28.16
C LYS A 346 11.88 19.35 26.73
N GLU A 347 12.80 18.41 26.54
CA GLU A 347 12.97 17.72 25.26
C GLU A 347 11.74 16.86 24.91
N VAL A 348 11.19 17.09 23.72
CA VAL A 348 9.97 16.46 23.18
C VAL A 348 10.09 16.22 21.68
N TYR A 349 9.14 15.48 21.09
CA TYR A 349 9.16 15.10 19.69
C TYR A 349 8.07 15.81 18.87
N ARG A 350 8.33 16.08 17.59
CA ARG A 350 7.31 16.54 16.63
C ARG A 350 7.68 16.15 15.20
N LEU A 351 6.72 16.25 14.27
CA LEU A 351 7.04 16.22 12.84
C LEU A 351 7.86 17.48 12.46
N ALA A 352 9.01 17.25 11.83
CA ALA A 352 10.03 18.25 11.48
C ALA A 352 10.08 18.52 9.97
N LEU A 353 10.47 19.75 9.61
CA LEU A 353 10.61 20.21 8.22
C LEU A 353 9.34 19.97 7.37
N GLN A 354 8.15 20.17 7.96
CA GLN A 354 6.86 19.87 7.33
C GLN A 354 6.59 20.67 6.04
N THR A 355 7.30 21.79 5.83
CA THR A 355 7.20 22.55 4.57
C THR A 355 7.62 21.75 3.34
N ARG A 356 8.26 20.59 3.49
CA ARG A 356 8.55 19.65 2.39
C ARG A 356 7.32 18.89 1.88
N GLU A 357 6.26 18.81 2.68
CA GLU A 357 5.14 17.91 2.47
C GLU A 357 3.98 18.56 1.70
N GLN A 358 3.13 17.72 1.10
CA GLN A 358 2.05 18.10 0.19
C GLN A 358 1.05 19.11 0.79
N HIS A 359 0.78 19.03 2.10
CA HIS A 359 -0.24 19.87 2.75
C HIS A 359 0.18 21.35 2.87
N ILE A 360 1.48 21.65 2.75
CA ILE A 360 2.00 23.02 2.71
C ILE A 360 2.42 23.40 1.29
N ARG A 361 3.24 22.56 0.64
CA ARG A 361 3.89 22.93 -0.63
C ARG A 361 3.14 22.48 -1.89
N ARG A 362 2.09 21.68 -1.78
CA ARG A 362 1.24 21.26 -2.93
C ARG A 362 2.12 20.72 -4.09
N ASP A 363 2.07 21.32 -5.27
CA ASP A 363 2.88 20.98 -6.46
C ASP A 363 4.38 21.29 -6.35
N LYS A 364 4.85 21.84 -5.22
CA LYS A 364 6.28 22.05 -4.94
C LYS A 364 6.78 21.14 -3.82
N ALA A 365 5.94 20.20 -3.37
CA ALA A 365 6.31 19.23 -2.36
C ALA A 365 7.41 18.30 -2.88
N THR A 366 8.08 17.64 -1.94
CA THR A 366 9.10 16.63 -2.26
C THR A 366 8.51 15.34 -2.80
N SER A 367 7.26 15.03 -2.46
CA SER A 367 6.50 13.86 -2.91
C SER A 367 4.99 14.14 -2.72
N ASN A 368 4.14 13.35 -3.37
CA ASN A 368 2.70 13.36 -3.12
C ASN A 368 2.29 12.54 -1.87
N ILE A 369 3.22 11.78 -1.27
CA ILE A 369 2.90 10.89 -0.15
C ILE A 369 2.21 11.63 1.01
N CYS A 370 1.12 11.04 1.51
CA CYS A 370 0.38 11.53 2.68
C CYS A 370 0.24 10.40 3.72
N THR A 371 -0.72 9.49 3.57
CA THR A 371 -0.71 8.23 4.34
C THR A 371 0.54 7.44 3.96
N ALA A 372 1.29 6.95 4.94
CA ALA A 372 2.50 6.13 4.74
C ALA A 372 2.29 4.76 5.41
N GLN A 373 3.25 4.26 6.19
CA GLN A 373 3.21 2.95 6.83
C GLN A 373 3.62 3.03 8.32
N ALA A 374 3.12 4.05 9.03
CA ALA A 374 3.56 4.39 10.39
C ALA A 374 3.41 3.23 11.40
N LEU A 375 2.28 2.51 11.39
CA LEU A 375 2.07 1.37 12.27
C LEU A 375 3.13 0.29 12.08
N LEU A 376 3.49 0.00 10.83
CA LEU A 376 4.43 -1.07 10.50
C LEU A 376 5.88 -0.64 10.73
N ALA A 377 6.17 0.66 10.59
CA ALA A 377 7.44 1.23 11.04
C ALA A 377 7.59 1.10 12.57
N ASN A 378 6.51 1.32 13.32
CA ASN A 378 6.51 1.10 14.77
C ASN A 378 6.67 -0.37 15.14
N MET A 379 6.05 -1.31 14.40
CA MET A 379 6.30 -2.74 14.59
C MET A 379 7.78 -3.10 14.38
N ALA A 380 8.38 -2.63 13.28
CA ALA A 380 9.79 -2.87 12.99
C ALA A 380 10.73 -2.21 14.02
N ALA A 381 10.39 -1.02 14.52
CA ALA A 381 11.12 -0.38 15.61
C ALA A 381 11.02 -1.20 16.91
N MET A 382 9.85 -1.72 17.26
CA MET A 382 9.67 -2.58 18.42
C MET A 382 10.42 -3.90 18.28
N PHE A 383 10.51 -4.45 17.06
CA PHE A 383 11.36 -5.61 16.78
C PHE A 383 12.83 -5.30 17.06
N GLY A 384 13.34 -4.16 16.57
CA GLY A 384 14.70 -3.70 16.86
C GLY A 384 14.95 -3.43 18.36
N VAL A 385 13.96 -2.87 19.07
CA VAL A 385 14.03 -2.63 20.52
C VAL A 385 14.02 -3.93 21.31
N TYR A 386 13.21 -4.91 20.90
CA TYR A 386 13.07 -6.18 21.60
C TYR A 386 14.32 -7.05 21.45
N HIS A 387 14.86 -7.15 20.23
CA HIS A 387 16.04 -7.97 19.96
C HIS A 387 17.37 -7.27 20.28
N GLY A 388 17.44 -5.94 20.17
CA GLY A 388 18.69 -5.20 20.26
C GLY A 388 19.69 -5.61 19.16
N SER A 389 20.89 -5.03 19.19
CA SER A 389 21.91 -5.35 18.17
C SER A 389 22.38 -6.80 18.23
N ASP A 390 22.48 -7.39 19.41
CA ASP A 390 22.96 -8.77 19.58
C ASP A 390 21.94 -9.80 19.09
N GLY A 391 20.66 -9.60 19.39
CA GLY A 391 19.58 -10.46 18.89
C GLY A 391 19.46 -10.39 17.36
N LEU A 392 19.54 -9.19 16.78
CA LEU A 392 19.52 -9.03 15.32
C LEU A 392 20.74 -9.66 14.64
N ARG A 393 21.94 -9.53 15.21
CA ARG A 393 23.13 -10.25 14.72
C ARG A 393 22.98 -11.76 14.85
N HIS A 394 22.38 -12.24 15.94
CA HIS A 394 22.12 -13.67 16.11
C HIS A 394 21.22 -14.20 14.98
N ILE A 395 20.09 -13.53 14.73
CA ILE A 395 19.17 -13.89 13.63
C ILE A 395 19.90 -13.86 12.29
N ALA A 396 20.60 -12.77 11.97
CA ALA A 396 21.32 -12.64 10.71
C ALA A 396 22.40 -13.72 10.50
N ARG A 397 23.18 -14.03 11.55
CA ARG A 397 24.20 -15.09 11.50
C ARG A 397 23.58 -16.47 11.34
N ARG A 398 22.46 -16.74 12.01
CA ARG A 398 21.74 -18.01 11.91
C ARG A 398 21.23 -18.23 10.47
N VAL A 399 20.60 -17.22 9.88
CA VAL A 399 20.14 -17.27 8.48
C VAL A 399 21.32 -17.44 7.52
N HIS A 400 22.38 -16.67 7.70
CA HIS A 400 23.57 -16.77 6.85
C HIS A 400 24.22 -18.16 6.92
N ASN A 401 24.40 -18.71 8.13
CA ASN A 401 24.98 -20.05 8.32
C ASN A 401 24.08 -21.15 7.74
N ALA A 402 22.76 -21.06 7.91
CA ALA A 402 21.83 -21.99 7.25
C ALA A 402 22.00 -21.97 5.72
N THR A 403 22.22 -20.79 5.16
CA THR A 403 22.45 -20.61 3.72
C THR A 403 23.81 -21.17 3.29
N LEU A 404 24.86 -21.02 4.10
CA LEU A 404 26.17 -21.63 3.86
C LEU A 404 26.10 -23.16 3.89
N ILE A 405 25.38 -23.75 4.86
CA ILE A 405 25.15 -25.20 4.96
C ILE A 405 24.43 -25.68 3.70
N LEU A 406 23.34 -25.01 3.31
CA LEU A 406 22.62 -25.35 2.09
C LEU A 406 23.55 -25.27 0.87
N ALA A 407 24.30 -24.18 0.72
CA ALA A 407 25.22 -23.99 -0.41
C ALA A 407 26.25 -25.12 -0.53
N GLU A 408 26.84 -25.55 0.58
CA GLU A 408 27.79 -26.67 0.60
C GLU A 408 27.12 -27.99 0.21
N GLY A 409 25.94 -28.29 0.78
CA GLY A 409 25.19 -29.49 0.42
C GLY A 409 24.79 -29.53 -1.06
N LEU A 410 24.40 -28.39 -1.63
CA LEU A 410 24.07 -28.28 -3.06
C LEU A 410 25.30 -28.48 -3.96
N ARG A 411 26.47 -27.96 -3.58
CA ARG A 411 27.73 -28.20 -4.32
C ARG A 411 28.09 -29.68 -4.32
N ARG A 412 27.97 -30.37 -3.17
CA ARG A 412 28.24 -31.81 -3.04
C ARG A 412 27.30 -32.68 -3.88
N ALA A 413 26.04 -32.26 -4.01
CA ALA A 413 25.05 -32.91 -4.87
C ALA A 413 25.22 -32.60 -6.37
N GLY A 414 26.26 -31.86 -6.77
CA GLY A 414 26.58 -31.57 -8.17
C GLY A 414 25.82 -30.39 -8.77
N HIS A 415 25.18 -29.54 -7.96
CA HIS A 415 24.58 -28.29 -8.44
C HIS A 415 25.64 -27.18 -8.50
N LYS A 416 25.49 -26.27 -9.47
CA LYS A 416 26.38 -25.13 -9.63
C LYS A 416 25.77 -23.87 -9.02
N LEU A 417 26.48 -23.25 -8.08
CA LEU A 417 26.13 -21.93 -7.55
C LEU A 417 26.76 -20.84 -8.43
N HIS A 418 26.04 -19.75 -8.66
CA HIS A 418 26.53 -18.63 -9.48
C HIS A 418 27.38 -17.62 -8.70
N HIS A 419 27.17 -17.53 -7.38
CA HIS A 419 27.82 -16.56 -6.52
C HIS A 419 28.43 -17.27 -5.31
N ASP A 420 29.68 -16.97 -5.00
CA ASP A 420 30.37 -17.55 -3.84
C ASP A 420 30.12 -16.79 -2.54
N LEU A 421 29.79 -15.50 -2.64
CA LEU A 421 29.49 -14.64 -1.51
C LEU A 421 28.06 -14.11 -1.59
N PHE A 422 27.28 -14.44 -0.57
CA PHE A 422 25.85 -14.15 -0.45
C PHE A 422 25.48 -13.97 1.02
N PHE A 423 24.31 -13.37 1.28
CA PHE A 423 23.72 -13.33 2.62
C PHE A 423 22.83 -14.56 2.88
N ASP A 424 21.63 -14.55 2.30
CA ASP A 424 20.58 -15.56 2.52
C ASP A 424 20.04 -16.18 1.22
N THR A 425 20.56 -15.75 0.07
CA THR A 425 19.98 -16.05 -1.24
C THR A 425 21.00 -16.72 -2.15
N LEU A 426 20.62 -17.87 -2.71
CA LEU A 426 21.41 -18.64 -3.66
C LEU A 426 20.77 -18.62 -5.04
N THR A 427 21.58 -18.45 -6.08
CA THR A 427 21.18 -18.67 -7.47
C THR A 427 21.88 -19.91 -8.02
N ILE A 428 21.08 -20.88 -8.46
CA ILE A 428 21.48 -22.28 -8.65
C ILE A 428 21.18 -22.72 -10.07
N THR A 429 22.15 -23.35 -10.73
CA THR A 429 21.92 -24.21 -11.89
C THR A 429 21.86 -25.65 -11.43
N CYS A 430 20.73 -26.32 -11.67
CA CYS A 430 20.56 -27.70 -11.25
C CYS A 430 21.44 -28.64 -12.09
N GLY A 431 22.21 -29.54 -11.45
CA GLY A 431 22.91 -30.63 -12.14
C GLY A 431 21.99 -31.73 -12.67
N CYS A 432 20.74 -31.75 -12.20
CA CYS A 432 19.66 -32.61 -12.66
C CYS A 432 18.51 -31.79 -13.28
N SER A 433 17.42 -32.46 -13.67
CA SER A 433 16.26 -31.79 -14.26
C SER A 433 15.61 -30.83 -13.25
N VAL A 434 15.44 -29.56 -13.64
CA VAL A 434 14.72 -28.55 -12.84
C VAL A 434 13.30 -29.03 -12.50
N LYS A 435 12.63 -29.70 -13.44
CA LYS A 435 11.29 -30.26 -13.21
C LYS A 435 11.29 -31.25 -12.06
N GLU A 436 12.29 -32.12 -11.98
CA GLU A 436 12.41 -33.14 -10.93
C GLU A 436 12.59 -32.49 -9.54
N VAL A 437 13.39 -31.42 -9.47
CA VAL A 437 13.56 -30.60 -8.25
C VAL A 437 12.23 -29.96 -7.85
N LEU A 438 11.52 -29.32 -8.79
CA LEU A 438 10.24 -28.66 -8.51
C LEU A 438 9.13 -29.66 -8.13
N ASP A 439 9.10 -30.84 -8.74
CA ASP A 439 8.16 -31.91 -8.39
C ASP A 439 8.39 -32.38 -6.94
N ARG A 440 9.64 -32.55 -6.51
CA ARG A 440 9.97 -32.83 -5.11
C ARG A 440 9.63 -31.65 -4.18
N ALA A 441 9.86 -30.41 -4.61
CA ALA A 441 9.51 -29.23 -3.82
C ALA A 441 8.00 -29.16 -3.56
N ALA A 442 7.18 -29.49 -4.58
CA ALA A 442 5.73 -29.56 -4.46
C ALA A 442 5.27 -30.61 -3.44
N LEU A 443 5.93 -31.78 -3.37
CA LEU A 443 5.66 -32.81 -2.35
C LEU A 443 5.87 -32.30 -0.92
N ARG A 444 6.81 -31.35 -0.73
CA ARG A 444 7.13 -30.71 0.54
C ARG A 444 6.45 -29.35 0.75
N LYS A 445 5.60 -28.92 -0.19
CA LYS A 445 4.91 -27.61 -0.17
C LYS A 445 5.90 -26.45 0.01
N ILE A 446 6.96 -26.46 -0.81
CA ILE A 446 7.99 -25.43 -0.85
C ILE A 446 7.95 -24.70 -2.20
N ASN A 447 8.06 -23.36 -2.18
CA ASN A 447 8.24 -22.54 -3.37
C ASN A 447 9.68 -22.03 -3.49
N PHE A 448 10.20 -22.00 -4.71
CA PHE A 448 11.45 -21.35 -5.08
C PHE A 448 11.19 -20.29 -6.14
N ARG A 449 12.12 -19.34 -6.31
CA ARG A 449 12.11 -18.44 -7.46
C ARG A 449 12.56 -19.22 -8.70
N ILE A 450 11.82 -19.08 -9.79
CA ILE A 450 12.19 -19.62 -11.09
C ILE A 450 12.64 -18.45 -11.96
N TYR A 451 13.87 -18.49 -12.47
CA TYR A 451 14.37 -17.49 -13.42
C TYR A 451 13.99 -17.88 -14.85
N THR A 452 13.91 -16.88 -15.73
CA THR A 452 13.57 -17.08 -17.16
C THR A 452 14.54 -17.98 -17.92
N ASP A 453 15.79 -18.05 -17.46
CA ASP A 453 16.85 -18.89 -18.02
C ASP A 453 16.88 -20.31 -17.42
N GLY A 454 15.89 -20.65 -16.57
CA GLY A 454 15.77 -21.96 -15.93
C GLY A 454 16.60 -22.13 -14.66
N ARG A 455 17.35 -21.11 -14.21
CA ARG A 455 17.98 -21.13 -12.88
C ARG A 455 16.92 -21.08 -11.78
N LEU A 456 17.28 -21.56 -10.59
CA LEU A 456 16.46 -21.44 -9.38
C LEU A 456 17.09 -20.48 -8.39
N GLY A 457 16.24 -19.66 -7.75
CA GLY A 457 16.59 -18.82 -6.62
C GLY A 457 16.02 -19.38 -5.34
N VAL A 458 16.85 -19.47 -4.30
CA VAL A 458 16.45 -19.94 -2.97
C VAL A 458 16.89 -18.90 -1.95
N SER A 459 15.93 -18.19 -1.37
CA SER A 459 16.14 -17.21 -0.29
C SER A 459 15.67 -17.78 1.03
N LEU A 460 16.62 -18.06 1.93
CA LEU A 460 16.32 -18.50 3.28
C LEU A 460 15.95 -17.32 4.18
N ASP A 461 15.32 -17.61 5.31
CA ASP A 461 14.84 -16.59 6.21
C ASP A 461 14.88 -17.05 7.67
N GLU A 462 14.41 -16.18 8.59
CA GLU A 462 14.48 -16.41 10.03
C GLU A 462 13.77 -17.72 10.45
N THR A 463 12.74 -18.14 9.71
CA THR A 463 11.89 -19.28 10.07
C THR A 463 12.52 -20.63 9.77
N VAL A 464 13.55 -20.67 8.92
CA VAL A 464 14.24 -21.89 8.51
C VAL A 464 14.90 -22.56 9.70
N ASN A 465 14.67 -23.86 9.87
CA ASN A 465 15.36 -24.71 10.84
C ASN A 465 16.05 -25.90 10.14
N GLU A 466 16.65 -26.78 10.92
CA GLU A 466 17.33 -27.99 10.43
C GLU A 466 16.44 -28.86 9.54
N LYS A 467 15.19 -29.11 9.94
CA LYS A 467 14.23 -29.89 9.16
C LYS A 467 13.94 -29.25 7.80
N ASP A 468 13.87 -27.93 7.74
CA ASP A 468 13.68 -27.22 6.47
C ASP A 468 14.90 -27.37 5.57
N LEU A 469 16.11 -27.30 6.14
CA LEU A 469 17.35 -27.56 5.40
C LEU A 469 17.39 -28.98 4.86
N ASP A 470 17.04 -29.99 5.67
CA ASP A 470 16.96 -31.38 5.23
C ASP A 470 15.93 -31.58 4.11
N ASP A 471 14.75 -30.96 4.23
CA ASP A 471 13.74 -30.99 3.17
C ASP A 471 14.30 -30.40 1.87
N ILE A 472 15.00 -29.25 1.92
CA ILE A 472 15.59 -28.62 0.74
C ILE A 472 16.74 -29.48 0.18
N LEU A 473 17.64 -29.99 1.01
CA LEU A 473 18.72 -30.89 0.58
C LEU A 473 18.17 -32.12 -0.15
N TRP A 474 17.12 -32.74 0.40
CA TRP A 474 16.42 -33.84 -0.24
C TRP A 474 15.75 -33.43 -1.56
N ILE A 475 15.14 -32.24 -1.63
CA ILE A 475 14.54 -31.71 -2.87
C ILE A 475 15.59 -31.58 -3.98
N PHE A 476 16.82 -31.21 -3.64
CA PHE A 476 17.91 -31.12 -4.60
C PHE A 476 18.60 -32.48 -4.85
N GLY A 477 18.26 -33.54 -4.12
CA GLY A 477 18.83 -34.87 -4.31
C GLY A 477 20.18 -35.06 -3.62
N CYS A 478 20.47 -34.26 -2.59
CA CYS A 478 21.62 -34.47 -1.73
C CYS A 478 21.34 -35.62 -0.75
N GLU A 479 22.11 -36.71 -0.85
CA GLU A 479 22.04 -37.86 0.06
C GLU A 479 22.80 -37.60 1.38
N SER A 480 22.57 -36.43 1.99
CA SER A 480 23.18 -36.00 3.26
C SER A 480 22.17 -35.20 4.07
N SER A 481 22.34 -35.15 5.40
CA SER A 481 21.59 -34.25 6.29
C SER A 481 22.33 -32.94 6.50
N ALA A 482 21.60 -31.92 6.99
CA ALA A 482 22.17 -30.64 7.41
C ALA A 482 23.26 -30.82 8.48
N GLU A 483 23.06 -31.75 9.43
CA GLU A 483 24.05 -32.12 10.46
C GLU A 483 25.36 -32.60 9.83
N LEU A 484 25.32 -33.60 8.94
CA LEU A 484 26.52 -34.14 8.28
C LEU A 484 27.24 -33.11 7.40
N ILE A 485 26.50 -32.21 6.76
CA ILE A 485 27.09 -31.09 6.02
C ILE A 485 27.81 -30.14 6.98
N ALA A 486 27.18 -29.78 8.09
CA ALA A 486 27.77 -28.89 9.09
C ALA A 486 29.03 -29.51 9.74
N GLU A 487 29.00 -30.80 10.09
CA GLU A 487 30.17 -31.53 10.58
C GLU A 487 31.33 -31.46 9.59
N GLY A 488 31.05 -31.70 8.30
CA GLY A 488 32.05 -31.60 7.24
C GLY A 488 32.54 -30.19 6.94
N MET A 489 31.83 -29.15 7.39
CA MET A 489 32.27 -27.76 7.27
C MET A 489 33.22 -27.34 8.40
N GLY A 490 33.14 -27.96 9.59
CA GLY A 490 33.89 -27.57 10.78
C GLY A 490 33.50 -26.18 11.33
N GLU A 491 34.23 -25.73 12.36
CA GLU A 491 33.93 -24.48 13.10
C GLU A 491 34.65 -23.22 12.55
N GLU A 492 35.36 -23.33 11.43
CA GLU A 492 36.07 -22.19 10.86
C GLU A 492 35.10 -21.07 10.45
N THR A 493 35.51 -19.82 10.66
CA THR A 493 34.71 -18.66 10.23
C THR A 493 34.68 -18.61 8.71
N LYS A 494 33.48 -18.75 8.11
CA LYS A 494 33.24 -18.79 6.67
C LYS A 494 32.30 -17.66 6.22
N GLY A 495 32.11 -17.55 4.90
CA GLY A 495 31.19 -16.60 4.28
C GLY A 495 31.55 -15.14 4.59
N ILE A 496 30.54 -14.28 4.74
CA ILE A 496 30.69 -12.82 4.93
C ILE A 496 31.69 -12.49 6.05
N LEU A 497 31.61 -13.23 7.17
CA LEU A 497 32.42 -12.98 8.37
C LEU A 497 33.93 -13.22 8.17
N SER A 498 34.31 -13.90 7.09
CA SER A 498 35.70 -14.15 6.69
C SER A 498 36.23 -13.19 5.62
N THR A 499 35.40 -12.23 5.17
CA THR A 499 35.72 -11.31 4.07
C THR A 499 35.80 -9.85 4.55
N PRO A 500 36.35 -8.93 3.72
CA PRO A 500 36.30 -7.50 3.99
C PRO A 500 34.88 -6.90 4.09
N PHE A 501 33.85 -7.63 3.65
CA PHE A 501 32.45 -7.22 3.75
C PHE A 501 31.87 -7.40 5.15
N LYS A 502 32.59 -8.02 6.09
CA LYS A 502 32.13 -8.13 7.48
C LYS A 502 31.90 -6.75 8.09
N ARG A 503 30.73 -6.56 8.69
CA ARG A 503 30.44 -5.37 9.50
C ARG A 503 31.34 -5.30 10.72
N THR A 504 32.01 -4.17 10.90
CA THR A 504 32.83 -3.86 12.09
C THR A 504 32.24 -2.72 12.93
N SER A 505 31.41 -1.86 12.33
CA SER A 505 30.71 -0.79 13.03
C SER A 505 29.63 -1.31 13.99
N LYS A 506 29.44 -0.58 15.08
CA LYS A 506 28.34 -0.82 16.03
C LYS A 506 27.04 -0.18 15.50
N PHE A 507 25.91 -0.70 15.97
CA PHE A 507 24.56 -0.17 15.67
C PHE A 507 23.64 -0.45 16.85
N LEU A 508 22.57 0.32 17.00
CA LEU A 508 21.59 0.25 18.09
C LEU A 508 22.23 0.38 19.47
N THR A 509 23.17 1.31 19.61
CA THR A 509 23.88 1.53 20.88
C THR A 509 23.08 2.40 21.87
N HIS A 510 22.03 3.07 21.40
CA HIS A 510 21.15 3.87 22.26
C HIS A 510 20.44 3.00 23.31
N GLN A 511 20.23 3.53 24.51
CA GLN A 511 19.65 2.80 25.64
C GLN A 511 18.30 2.14 25.32
N VAL A 512 17.49 2.76 24.45
CA VAL A 512 16.17 2.23 24.04
C VAL A 512 16.27 0.82 23.47
N PHE A 513 17.33 0.50 22.73
CA PHE A 513 17.54 -0.82 22.12
C PHE A 513 18.25 -1.80 23.05
N ASN A 514 18.49 -1.42 24.31
CA ASN A 514 19.28 -2.18 25.27
C ASN A 514 18.56 -2.35 26.64
N SER A 515 17.28 -1.98 26.72
CA SER A 515 16.52 -1.91 27.99
C SER A 515 15.28 -2.80 28.06
N TYR A 516 14.74 -3.23 26.90
CA TYR A 516 13.40 -3.81 26.81
C TYR A 516 13.39 -5.23 26.22
N HIS A 517 14.38 -6.06 26.56
CA HIS A 517 14.52 -7.43 26.02
C HIS A 517 13.65 -8.49 26.68
N SER A 518 13.22 -8.28 27.92
CA SER A 518 12.24 -9.18 28.54
C SER A 518 10.83 -8.86 28.05
N GLU A 519 9.98 -9.88 27.91
CA GLU A 519 8.59 -9.68 27.47
C GLU A 519 7.84 -8.71 28.39
N THR A 520 8.05 -8.81 29.71
CA THR A 520 7.50 -7.85 30.69
C THR A 520 7.91 -6.41 30.39
N ASN A 521 9.18 -6.18 30.03
CA ASN A 521 9.69 -4.82 29.80
C ASN A 521 9.19 -4.25 28.47
N ILE A 522 9.13 -5.05 27.38
CA ILE A 522 8.62 -4.56 26.10
C ILE A 522 7.13 -4.25 26.17
N VAL A 523 6.33 -5.07 26.87
CA VAL A 523 4.90 -4.79 27.08
C VAL A 523 4.71 -3.50 27.87
N ARG A 524 5.48 -3.28 28.94
CA ARG A 524 5.47 -2.02 29.70
C ARG A 524 5.89 -0.82 28.84
N TYR A 525 6.89 -0.99 27.97
CA TYR A 525 7.35 0.07 27.09
C TYR A 525 6.26 0.47 26.08
N MET A 526 5.70 -0.52 25.35
CA MET A 526 4.59 -0.28 24.42
C MET A 526 3.40 0.38 25.11
N LYS A 527 3.02 -0.09 26.30
CA LYS A 527 1.90 0.51 27.06
C LYS A 527 2.20 1.93 27.53
N ARG A 528 3.45 2.22 27.92
CA ARG A 528 3.89 3.58 28.29
C ARG A 528 3.76 4.54 27.11
N LEU A 529 4.10 4.10 25.90
CA LEU A 529 3.94 4.93 24.70
C LEU A 529 2.46 5.08 24.33
N GLU A 530 1.70 3.98 24.31
CA GLU A 530 0.25 3.98 24.03
C GLU A 530 -0.49 5.02 24.90
N ASN A 531 -0.21 5.03 26.21
CA ASN A 531 -0.88 5.93 27.15
C ASN A 531 -0.53 7.41 26.97
N LYS A 532 0.48 7.77 26.15
CA LYS A 532 0.79 9.17 25.79
C LYS A 532 -0.05 9.65 24.59
N ASP A 533 -0.74 8.75 23.92
CA ASP A 533 -1.40 9.01 22.65
C ASP A 533 -2.92 9.00 22.81
N ILE A 534 -3.57 10.12 22.46
CA ILE A 534 -5.02 10.10 22.29
C ILE A 534 -5.38 9.30 21.03
N SER A 535 -6.41 8.47 21.15
CA SER A 535 -6.89 7.56 20.11
C SER A 535 -8.40 7.32 20.27
N LEU A 536 -9.04 6.55 19.39
CA LEU A 536 -10.50 6.35 19.43
C LEU A 536 -11.00 5.56 20.63
N VAL A 537 -10.11 4.95 21.42
CA VAL A 537 -10.49 4.33 22.70
C VAL A 537 -10.84 5.36 23.77
N HIS A 538 -10.52 6.63 23.55
CA HIS A 538 -10.71 7.72 24.51
C HIS A 538 -11.92 8.58 24.16
N SER A 539 -11.98 9.10 22.94
CA SER A 539 -12.98 10.09 22.52
C SER A 539 -13.08 10.18 20.99
N MET A 540 -14.07 10.95 20.52
CA MET A 540 -14.15 11.34 19.11
C MET A 540 -12.91 12.16 18.72
N ILE A 541 -12.30 11.82 17.59
CA ILE A 541 -11.22 12.59 16.95
C ILE A 541 -11.79 13.19 15.65
N PRO A 542 -12.40 14.38 15.66
CA PRO A 542 -13.19 14.91 14.55
C PRO A 542 -12.32 15.56 13.46
N LEU A 543 -11.34 14.83 12.92
CA LEU A 543 -10.48 15.31 11.85
C LEU A 543 -11.23 15.32 10.50
N GLY A 544 -11.51 16.53 10.00
CA GLY A 544 -12.04 16.74 8.66
C GLY A 544 -11.18 16.06 7.59
N SER A 545 -11.82 15.53 6.54
CA SER A 545 -11.17 14.77 5.47
C SER A 545 -10.45 13.47 5.91
N CYS A 546 -10.58 13.04 7.18
CA CYS A 546 -9.96 11.80 7.68
C CYS A 546 -10.96 10.68 7.99
N THR A 547 -12.23 11.00 8.22
CA THR A 547 -13.30 10.01 8.51
C THR A 547 -12.88 9.05 9.63
N MET A 548 -12.66 9.58 10.83
CA MET A 548 -12.30 8.78 12.01
C MET A 548 -13.51 7.99 12.53
N LYS A 549 -13.90 6.96 11.78
CA LYS A 549 -15.00 6.03 12.09
C LYS A 549 -14.52 4.85 12.92
N LEU A 550 -15.46 3.99 13.32
CA LEU A 550 -15.14 2.72 13.98
C LEU A 550 -14.26 1.84 13.09
N ASN A 551 -13.17 1.33 13.66
CA ASN A 551 -12.43 0.17 13.15
C ASN A 551 -12.83 -1.03 14.03
N SER A 552 -13.69 -1.91 13.53
CA SER A 552 -14.34 -2.90 14.39
C SER A 552 -13.43 -4.09 14.69
N SER A 553 -13.60 -4.72 15.84
CA SER A 553 -12.82 -5.92 16.19
C SER A 553 -13.06 -7.06 15.19
N ALA A 554 -14.28 -7.22 14.68
CA ALA A 554 -14.61 -8.25 13.69
C ALA A 554 -13.94 -7.98 12.33
N GLU A 555 -13.82 -6.71 11.93
CA GLU A 555 -13.10 -6.30 10.71
C GLU A 555 -11.58 -6.51 10.84
N LEU A 556 -11.01 -6.27 12.03
CA LEU A 556 -9.57 -6.33 12.28
C LEU A 556 -9.05 -7.74 12.55
N THR A 557 -9.85 -8.62 13.16
CA THR A 557 -9.42 -9.99 13.53
C THR A 557 -8.77 -10.79 12.38
N PRO A 558 -9.29 -10.76 11.13
CA PRO A 558 -8.74 -11.57 10.04
C PRO A 558 -7.34 -11.15 9.57
N ILE A 559 -6.88 -9.93 9.86
CA ILE A 559 -5.59 -9.43 9.34
C ILE A 559 -4.40 -10.21 9.91
N SER A 560 -4.57 -10.86 11.08
CA SER A 560 -3.55 -11.72 11.72
C SER A 560 -3.77 -13.21 11.48
N TRP A 561 -4.79 -13.61 10.70
CA TRP A 561 -4.95 -15.01 10.30
C TRP A 561 -3.82 -15.43 9.37
N LYS A 562 -3.17 -16.55 9.68
CA LYS A 562 -2.06 -17.11 8.90
C LYS A 562 -2.41 -17.30 7.41
N GLU A 563 -3.67 -17.59 7.11
CA GLU A 563 -4.21 -17.78 5.75
C GLU A 563 -4.13 -16.50 4.90
N PHE A 564 -4.08 -15.33 5.53
CA PHE A 564 -3.83 -14.04 4.88
C PHE A 564 -2.39 -13.57 5.16
N ALA A 565 -1.96 -13.56 6.42
CA ALA A 565 -0.71 -12.98 6.87
C ALA A 565 0.56 -13.70 6.37
N ASN A 566 0.50 -15.02 6.10
CA ASN A 566 1.69 -15.83 5.83
C ASN A 566 1.78 -16.34 4.38
N ILE A 567 1.19 -15.59 3.44
CA ILE A 567 1.31 -15.87 2.00
C ILE A 567 2.34 -14.91 1.38
N HIS A 568 3.33 -15.45 0.68
CA HIS A 568 4.29 -14.64 -0.08
C HIS A 568 3.60 -13.99 -1.30
N PRO A 569 3.84 -12.71 -1.65
CA PRO A 569 3.12 -12.03 -2.74
C PRO A 569 3.25 -12.71 -4.11
N PHE A 570 4.36 -13.37 -4.35
CA PHE A 570 4.67 -14.01 -5.64
C PHE A 570 4.49 -15.54 -5.64
N VAL A 571 3.65 -16.08 -4.75
CA VAL A 571 3.27 -17.49 -4.85
C VAL A 571 2.52 -17.77 -6.17
N PRO A 572 2.59 -19.02 -6.69
CA PRO A 572 1.68 -19.47 -7.72
C PRO A 572 0.21 -19.22 -7.36
N LEU A 573 -0.59 -18.74 -8.32
CA LEU A 573 -1.95 -18.24 -8.05
C LEU A 573 -2.89 -19.31 -7.49
N GLU A 574 -2.66 -20.59 -7.77
CA GLU A 574 -3.41 -21.71 -7.19
C GLU A 574 -3.23 -21.85 -5.67
N GLN A 575 -2.24 -21.17 -5.08
CA GLN A 575 -2.03 -21.08 -3.64
C GLN A 575 -2.75 -19.89 -3.01
N ALA A 576 -3.23 -18.93 -3.80
CA ALA A 576 -3.84 -17.68 -3.33
C ALA A 576 -5.32 -17.55 -3.76
N GLN A 577 -6.05 -18.65 -3.93
CA GLN A 577 -7.44 -18.63 -4.43
C GLN A 577 -8.43 -17.95 -3.46
N GLY A 578 -8.16 -17.97 -2.16
CA GLY A 578 -8.92 -17.20 -1.17
C GLY A 578 -8.76 -15.70 -1.40
N TYR A 579 -7.52 -15.22 -1.63
CA TYR A 579 -7.28 -13.84 -2.03
C TYR A 579 -7.96 -13.49 -3.36
N GLN A 580 -7.90 -14.39 -4.36
CA GLN A 580 -8.56 -14.15 -5.65
C GLN A 580 -10.08 -13.99 -5.53
N GLN A 581 -10.72 -14.76 -4.65
CA GLN A 581 -12.13 -14.55 -4.35
C GLN A 581 -12.35 -13.22 -3.61
N LEU A 582 -11.58 -12.93 -2.57
CA LEU A 582 -11.68 -11.68 -1.81
C LEU A 582 -11.58 -10.44 -2.71
N PHE A 583 -10.65 -10.44 -3.66
CA PHE A 583 -10.51 -9.34 -4.62
C PHE A 583 -11.72 -9.20 -5.53
N LYS A 584 -12.27 -10.31 -6.05
CA LYS A 584 -13.46 -10.28 -6.93
C LYS A 584 -14.70 -9.79 -6.20
N ASP A 585 -14.92 -10.28 -4.99
CA ASP A 585 -16.08 -9.93 -4.17
C ASP A 585 -16.00 -8.43 -3.80
N LEU A 586 -14.82 -7.97 -3.35
CA LEU A 586 -14.60 -6.54 -3.04
C LEU A 586 -14.65 -5.64 -4.29
N GLU A 587 -14.12 -6.08 -5.44
CA GLU A 587 -14.20 -5.34 -6.70
C GLU A 587 -15.65 -5.15 -7.13
N LYS A 588 -16.47 -6.21 -7.09
CA LYS A 588 -17.89 -6.16 -7.41
C LYS A 588 -18.61 -5.13 -6.53
N ASP A 589 -18.40 -5.19 -5.22
CA ASP A 589 -19.05 -4.29 -4.27
C ASP A 589 -18.62 -2.83 -4.48
N LEU A 590 -17.31 -2.58 -4.65
CA LEU A 590 -16.80 -1.23 -4.88
C LEU A 590 -17.26 -0.67 -6.23
N CYS A 591 -17.38 -1.49 -7.28
CA CYS A 591 -17.98 -1.09 -8.56
C CYS A 591 -19.44 -0.65 -8.37
N GLU A 592 -20.26 -1.44 -7.68
CA GLU A 592 -21.66 -1.07 -7.43
C GLU A 592 -21.78 0.21 -6.60
N ILE A 593 -20.91 0.40 -5.59
CA ILE A 593 -20.88 1.60 -4.74
C ILE A 593 -20.49 2.86 -5.52
N THR A 594 -19.61 2.72 -6.52
CA THR A 594 -19.01 3.87 -7.22
C THR A 594 -19.61 4.15 -8.58
N GLY A 595 -20.32 3.18 -9.18
CA GLY A 595 -20.79 3.26 -10.55
C GLY A 595 -19.71 2.99 -11.60
N TYR A 596 -18.52 2.56 -11.18
CA TYR A 596 -17.44 2.14 -12.08
C TYR A 596 -17.58 0.68 -12.51
N ASP A 597 -16.81 0.27 -13.50
CA ASP A 597 -16.87 -1.07 -14.08
C ASP A 597 -15.78 -2.02 -13.56
N LYS A 598 -14.63 -1.47 -13.13
CA LYS A 598 -13.48 -2.26 -12.65
C LYS A 598 -12.74 -1.55 -11.53
N ILE A 599 -12.05 -2.33 -10.69
CA ILE A 599 -11.20 -1.82 -9.61
C ILE A 599 -9.76 -2.34 -9.76
N SER A 600 -8.79 -1.45 -9.58
CA SER A 600 -7.39 -1.83 -9.35
C SER A 600 -6.98 -1.61 -7.90
N PHE A 601 -6.59 -2.69 -7.21
CA PHE A 601 -6.15 -2.65 -5.82
C PHE A 601 -4.66 -2.32 -5.63
N GLN A 602 -3.89 -2.21 -6.71
CA GLN A 602 -2.43 -2.02 -6.60
C GLN A 602 -1.98 -0.75 -5.86
N PRO A 603 -2.68 0.41 -5.99
CA PRO A 603 -2.25 1.61 -5.28
C PRO A 603 -2.47 1.49 -3.76
N ASN A 604 -1.38 1.53 -3.00
CA ASN A 604 -1.32 1.33 -1.55
C ASN A 604 -1.43 2.63 -0.73
N SER A 605 -1.97 3.70 -1.31
CA SER A 605 -2.40 4.92 -0.60
C SER A 605 -3.30 5.76 -1.51
N GLY A 606 -4.07 6.69 -0.96
CA GLY A 606 -4.91 7.58 -1.78
C GLY A 606 -4.10 8.41 -2.78
N ALA A 607 -2.94 8.92 -2.35
CA ALA A 607 -2.02 9.65 -3.24
C ALA A 607 -1.46 8.77 -4.37
N GLN A 608 -1.20 7.48 -4.10
CA GLN A 608 -0.84 6.54 -5.17
C GLN A 608 -2.02 6.26 -6.10
N GLY A 609 -3.25 6.22 -5.59
CA GLY A 609 -4.46 6.12 -6.41
C GLY A 609 -4.63 7.31 -7.35
N GLU A 610 -4.37 8.53 -6.86
CA GLU A 610 -4.32 9.74 -7.70
C GLU A 610 -3.27 9.63 -8.79
N TYR A 611 -2.02 9.31 -8.42
CA TYR A 611 -0.96 9.13 -9.40
C TYR A 611 -1.31 8.06 -10.45
N ALA A 612 -1.84 6.91 -10.01
CA ALA A 612 -2.25 5.82 -10.89
C ALA A 612 -3.39 6.22 -11.83
N GLY A 613 -4.43 6.89 -11.34
CA GLY A 613 -5.53 7.38 -12.18
C GLY A 613 -5.07 8.41 -13.22
N LEU A 614 -4.21 9.37 -12.83
CA LEU A 614 -3.66 10.35 -13.76
C LEU A 614 -2.68 9.73 -14.78
N ALA A 615 -1.95 8.70 -14.38
CA ALA A 615 -1.11 7.90 -15.27
C ALA A 615 -1.96 7.12 -16.28
N ALA A 616 -3.05 6.49 -15.83
CA ALA A 616 -3.99 5.79 -16.69
C ALA A 616 -4.63 6.74 -17.71
N ILE A 617 -5.07 7.93 -17.30
CA ILE A 617 -5.57 8.99 -18.21
C ILE A 617 -4.54 9.31 -19.30
N LYS A 618 -3.24 9.30 -18.97
CA LYS A 618 -2.18 9.56 -19.97
C LYS A 618 -2.12 8.45 -20.99
N ALA A 619 -2.16 7.21 -20.51
CA ALA A 619 -2.06 6.03 -21.34
C ALA A 619 -3.25 5.96 -22.31
N TYR A 620 -4.46 6.27 -21.83
CA TYR A 620 -5.66 6.39 -22.66
C TYR A 620 -5.52 7.46 -23.74
N LEU A 621 -5.16 8.70 -23.38
CA LEU A 621 -4.98 9.78 -24.36
C LEU A 621 -3.88 9.46 -25.39
N ASN A 622 -2.80 8.80 -24.97
CA ASN A 622 -1.75 8.30 -25.86
C ASN A 622 -2.26 7.27 -26.86
N ALA A 623 -3.08 6.32 -26.39
CA ALA A 623 -3.65 5.26 -27.20
C ALA A 623 -4.62 5.79 -28.26
N LYS A 624 -5.38 6.85 -27.92
CA LYS A 624 -6.29 7.54 -28.84
C LYS A 624 -5.58 8.40 -29.90
N GLY A 625 -4.25 8.49 -29.86
CA GLY A 625 -3.49 9.35 -30.76
C GLY A 625 -3.56 10.84 -30.40
N GLU A 626 -4.16 11.20 -29.27
CA GLU A 626 -4.21 12.58 -28.74
C GLU A 626 -2.89 12.95 -28.05
N ARG A 627 -1.79 12.60 -28.71
CA ARG A 627 -0.43 12.71 -28.20
C ARG A 627 -0.03 14.16 -27.91
N HIS A 628 -0.62 15.15 -28.58
CA HIS A 628 -0.36 16.56 -28.29
C HIS A 628 -0.75 16.94 -26.84
N ARG A 629 -1.75 16.26 -26.25
CA ARG A 629 -2.14 16.36 -24.83
C ARG A 629 -1.21 15.59 -23.88
N THR A 630 -0.16 14.91 -24.38
CA THR A 630 0.68 13.99 -23.60
C THR A 630 2.19 13.99 -23.93
N VAL A 631 2.62 14.58 -25.05
CA VAL A 631 3.98 14.44 -25.64
C VAL A 631 5.05 15.19 -24.88
N SER A 632 4.72 16.28 -24.19
CA SER A 632 5.68 17.02 -23.38
C SER A 632 5.19 17.16 -21.95
N VAL A 633 6.11 17.01 -21.00
CA VAL A 633 5.91 17.18 -19.54
C VAL A 633 5.31 18.56 -19.18
N ASN A 634 5.27 19.49 -20.15
CA ASN A 634 4.76 20.85 -19.98
C ASN A 634 3.57 21.23 -20.90
N THR A 635 3.07 20.33 -21.75
CA THR A 635 1.86 20.60 -22.58
C THR A 635 0.60 20.00 -22.00
N ARG A 636 0.69 18.98 -21.12
CA ARG A 636 -0.48 18.29 -20.55
C ARG A 636 -1.15 19.08 -19.43
N VAL A 637 -2.30 19.69 -19.66
CA VAL A 637 -2.96 20.55 -18.66
C VAL A 637 -3.87 19.74 -17.74
N CYS A 638 -3.66 19.87 -16.42
CA CYS A 638 -4.55 19.39 -15.38
C CYS A 638 -5.16 20.58 -14.64
N LEU A 639 -6.48 20.72 -14.72
CA LEU A 639 -7.23 21.74 -13.99
C LEU A 639 -7.43 21.25 -12.54
N ILE A 640 -7.09 22.09 -11.56
CA ILE A 640 -7.20 21.72 -10.14
C ILE A 640 -7.78 22.90 -9.34
N PRO A 641 -8.97 22.77 -8.74
CA PRO A 641 -9.51 23.77 -7.82
C PRO A 641 -8.56 24.06 -6.67
N LYS A 642 -8.45 25.33 -6.26
CA LYS A 642 -7.59 25.72 -5.12
C LYS A 642 -7.99 25.04 -3.80
N SER A 643 -9.26 24.65 -3.67
CA SER A 643 -9.80 23.90 -2.54
C SER A 643 -9.31 22.44 -2.49
N ALA A 644 -8.85 21.86 -3.60
CA ALA A 644 -8.42 20.46 -3.63
C ALA A 644 -7.31 20.17 -2.61
N HIS A 645 -7.29 18.94 -2.11
CA HIS A 645 -6.28 18.47 -1.16
C HIS A 645 -4.86 18.64 -1.76
N GLY A 646 -3.84 18.76 -0.91
CA GLY A 646 -2.47 19.04 -1.36
C GLY A 646 -1.83 17.90 -2.16
N THR A 647 -2.38 16.68 -2.04
CA THR A 647 -1.97 15.51 -2.81
C THR A 647 -2.30 15.66 -4.29
N ASN A 648 -3.47 16.20 -4.64
CA ASN A 648 -3.92 16.34 -6.03
C ASN A 648 -2.88 17.06 -6.92
N PRO A 649 -2.43 18.29 -6.59
CA PRO A 649 -1.38 18.95 -7.37
C PRO A 649 -0.02 18.25 -7.29
N ALA A 650 0.34 17.62 -6.16
CA ALA A 650 1.60 16.86 -6.06
C ALA A 650 1.59 15.62 -6.97
N SER A 651 0.47 14.89 -7.02
CA SER A 651 0.23 13.73 -7.88
C SER A 651 0.21 14.12 -9.36
N ALA A 652 -0.42 15.25 -9.71
CA ALA A 652 -0.40 15.78 -11.08
C ALA A 652 1.01 16.16 -11.54
N GLN A 653 1.79 16.84 -10.69
CA GLN A 653 3.20 17.12 -10.98
C GLN A 653 4.01 15.83 -11.16
N MET A 654 3.81 14.86 -10.27
CA MET A 654 4.46 13.56 -10.32
C MET A 654 4.11 12.76 -11.59
N ALA A 655 2.88 12.91 -12.10
CA ALA A 655 2.41 12.35 -13.37
C ALA A 655 2.85 13.16 -14.61
N GLY A 656 3.69 14.19 -14.43
CA GLY A 656 4.22 15.03 -15.50
C GLY A 656 3.18 15.94 -16.14
N MET A 657 2.18 16.40 -15.39
CA MET A 657 1.17 17.34 -15.86
C MET A 657 1.52 18.78 -15.48
N LYS A 658 1.16 19.72 -16.36
CA LYS A 658 1.12 21.15 -16.09
C LYS A 658 -0.16 21.50 -15.34
N ILE A 659 -0.02 21.97 -14.11
CA ILE A 659 -1.14 22.31 -13.25
C ILE A 659 -1.65 23.71 -13.59
N GLN A 660 -2.95 23.82 -13.83
CA GLN A 660 -3.66 25.08 -13.97
C GLN A 660 -4.64 25.20 -12.80
N PRO A 661 -4.38 26.10 -11.82
CA PRO A 661 -5.30 26.35 -10.73
C PRO A 661 -6.64 26.86 -11.25
N ILE A 662 -7.74 26.41 -10.62
CA ILE A 662 -9.09 26.94 -10.78
C ILE A 662 -9.47 27.68 -9.51
N GLU A 663 -9.96 28.90 -9.65
CA GLU A 663 -10.45 29.71 -8.54
C GLU A 663 -11.70 29.10 -7.90
N VAL A 664 -11.91 29.47 -6.65
CA VAL A 664 -13.07 29.08 -5.85
C VAL A 664 -13.83 30.37 -5.55
N ASP A 665 -15.14 30.34 -5.66
CA ASP A 665 -15.99 31.50 -5.40
C ASP A 665 -16.06 31.84 -3.90
N LYS A 666 -16.76 32.93 -3.58
CA LYS A 666 -16.95 33.38 -2.19
C LYS A 666 -17.75 32.40 -1.31
N ASN A 667 -18.48 31.46 -1.91
CA ASN A 667 -19.26 30.44 -1.21
C ASN A 667 -18.45 29.15 -1.00
N GLY A 668 -17.21 29.10 -1.50
CA GLY A 668 -16.36 27.93 -1.39
C GLY A 668 -16.59 26.87 -2.48
N SER A 669 -17.34 27.21 -3.54
CA SER A 669 -17.64 26.36 -4.69
C SER A 669 -16.70 26.65 -5.86
N ILE A 670 -16.59 25.77 -6.85
CA ILE A 670 -15.78 26.02 -8.05
C ILE A 670 -16.29 27.28 -8.78
N ASP A 671 -15.39 28.23 -9.09
CA ASP A 671 -15.77 29.37 -9.93
C ASP A 671 -15.98 28.89 -11.37
N ILE A 672 -17.24 28.66 -11.75
CA ILE A 672 -17.65 28.18 -13.07
C ILE A 672 -17.23 29.15 -14.20
N SER A 673 -17.18 30.46 -13.93
CA SER A 673 -16.77 31.45 -14.94
C SER A 673 -15.27 31.34 -15.20
N HIS A 674 -14.47 31.24 -14.13
CA HIS A 674 -13.03 31.02 -14.23
C HIS A 674 -12.72 29.63 -14.84
N LEU A 675 -13.47 28.60 -14.46
CA LEU A 675 -13.35 27.26 -15.05
C LEU A 675 -13.57 27.30 -16.57
N LYS A 676 -14.67 27.90 -17.05
CA LYS A 676 -14.96 28.04 -18.48
C LYS A 676 -13.83 28.78 -19.21
N ALA A 677 -13.32 29.86 -18.63
CA ALA A 677 -12.19 30.61 -19.20
C ALA A 677 -10.91 29.76 -19.29
N MET A 678 -10.59 28.96 -18.26
CA MET A 678 -9.42 28.08 -18.28
C MET A 678 -9.59 26.89 -19.21
N VAL A 679 -10.80 26.34 -19.33
CA VAL A 679 -11.12 25.30 -20.31
C VAL A 679 -10.93 25.83 -21.72
N ASP A 680 -11.48 27.00 -22.07
CA ASP A 680 -11.31 27.57 -23.41
C ASP A 680 -9.83 27.87 -23.72
N LYS A 681 -9.10 28.43 -22.74
CA LYS A 681 -7.66 28.71 -22.85
C LYS A 681 -6.83 27.47 -23.14
N HIS A 682 -7.20 26.32 -22.55
CA HIS A 682 -6.39 25.09 -22.58
C HIS A 682 -7.04 23.95 -23.37
N LYS A 683 -8.14 24.17 -24.10
CA LYS A 683 -8.95 23.12 -24.74
C LYS A 683 -8.19 22.17 -25.67
N GLU A 684 -7.14 22.65 -26.34
CA GLU A 684 -6.29 21.82 -27.21
C GLU A 684 -5.36 20.90 -26.41
N ASN A 685 -5.06 21.25 -25.17
CA ASN A 685 -4.04 20.62 -24.34
C ASN A 685 -4.59 20.06 -23.02
N LEU A 686 -5.91 20.17 -22.81
CA LEU A 686 -6.63 19.75 -21.62
C LEU A 686 -6.61 18.22 -21.53
N ALA A 687 -6.01 17.70 -20.47
CA ALA A 687 -5.96 16.26 -20.24
C ALA A 687 -6.89 15.82 -19.12
N ALA A 688 -6.96 16.59 -18.03
CA ALA A 688 -7.84 16.25 -16.92
C ALA A 688 -8.32 17.45 -16.11
N ILE A 689 -9.41 17.26 -15.37
CA ILE A 689 -9.71 17.99 -14.13
C ILE A 689 -9.55 17.04 -12.95
N MET A 690 -9.08 17.54 -11.81
CA MET A 690 -9.19 16.84 -10.53
C MET A 690 -10.20 17.56 -9.65
N ILE A 691 -11.32 16.90 -9.35
CA ILE A 691 -12.37 17.39 -8.45
C ILE A 691 -12.44 16.53 -7.19
N THR A 692 -12.96 17.08 -6.09
CA THR A 692 -13.29 16.32 -4.87
C THR A 692 -14.78 16.49 -4.63
N TYR A 693 -15.52 15.41 -4.43
CA TYR A 693 -16.96 15.48 -4.23
C TYR A 693 -17.43 14.67 -3.00
N PRO A 694 -18.26 15.25 -2.09
CA PRO A 694 -18.41 16.70 -1.91
C PRO A 694 -17.06 17.40 -1.73
N SER A 695 -17.01 18.72 -1.91
CA SER A 695 -15.75 19.47 -1.87
C SER A 695 -15.02 19.32 -0.54
N THR A 696 -13.75 19.72 -0.49
CA THR A 696 -12.96 19.71 0.76
C THR A 696 -13.52 20.65 1.84
N ASN A 697 -14.41 21.57 1.45
CA ASN A 697 -15.18 22.43 2.36
C ASN A 697 -16.40 21.73 2.97
N GLY A 698 -16.72 20.51 2.52
CA GLY A 698 -17.86 19.72 3.02
C GLY A 698 -19.19 20.05 2.35
N VAL A 699 -19.19 20.68 1.16
CA VAL A 699 -20.39 21.13 0.45
C VAL A 699 -20.58 20.33 -0.84
N PHE A 700 -21.83 19.95 -1.11
CA PHE A 700 -22.24 19.39 -2.40
C PHE A 700 -22.43 20.52 -3.41
N GLU A 701 -21.70 20.46 -4.52
CA GLU A 701 -21.91 21.42 -5.62
C GLU A 701 -23.10 20.97 -6.47
N GLU A 702 -23.98 21.92 -6.80
CA GLU A 702 -25.23 21.68 -7.56
C GLU A 702 -24.95 21.30 -9.03
N GLU A 703 -23.93 21.90 -9.64
CA GLU A 703 -23.64 21.80 -11.09
C GLU A 703 -22.50 20.81 -11.41
N ILE A 704 -22.27 19.79 -10.56
CA ILE A 704 -21.11 18.89 -10.74
C ILE A 704 -21.15 18.09 -12.06
N GLY A 705 -22.35 17.68 -12.49
CA GLY A 705 -22.53 17.01 -13.78
C GLY A 705 -22.16 17.92 -14.96
N ASP A 706 -22.53 19.21 -14.89
CA ASP A 706 -22.19 20.20 -15.92
C ASP A 706 -20.67 20.46 -15.99
N VAL A 707 -19.98 20.37 -14.84
CA VAL A 707 -18.51 20.43 -14.79
C VAL A 707 -17.89 19.24 -15.52
N CYS A 708 -18.39 18.02 -15.29
CA CYS A 708 -17.92 16.83 -15.99
C CYS A 708 -18.14 16.95 -17.51
N ASP A 709 -19.36 17.29 -17.92
CA ASP A 709 -19.75 17.48 -19.33
C ASP A 709 -18.88 18.55 -20.03
N LEU A 710 -18.57 19.65 -19.35
CA LEU A 710 -17.71 20.70 -19.88
C LEU A 710 -16.30 20.19 -20.19
N ILE A 711 -15.74 19.34 -19.34
CA ILE A 711 -14.40 18.77 -19.52
C ILE A 711 -14.39 17.73 -20.62
N HIS A 712 -15.37 16.82 -20.63
CA HIS A 712 -15.52 15.81 -21.67
C HIS A 712 -15.71 16.44 -23.06
N LYS A 713 -16.53 17.49 -23.17
CA LYS A 713 -16.74 18.24 -24.42
C LYS A 713 -15.45 18.80 -25.04
N HIS A 714 -14.43 19.05 -24.22
CA HIS A 714 -13.13 19.56 -24.67
C HIS A 714 -12.01 18.49 -24.67
N GLY A 715 -12.38 17.21 -24.61
CA GLY A 715 -11.47 16.07 -24.74
C GLY A 715 -10.64 15.76 -23.49
N GLY A 716 -10.95 16.38 -22.35
CA GLY A 716 -10.35 16.03 -21.07
C GLY A 716 -11.04 14.82 -20.41
N GLN A 717 -10.42 14.32 -19.34
CA GLN A 717 -11.00 13.32 -18.44
C GLN A 717 -11.24 13.91 -17.04
N VAL A 718 -12.15 13.31 -16.29
CA VAL A 718 -12.54 13.73 -14.95
C VAL A 718 -11.98 12.73 -13.96
N TYR A 719 -11.00 13.19 -13.18
CA TYR A 719 -10.53 12.48 -12.00
C TYR A 719 -11.31 13.00 -10.78
N LEU A 720 -11.99 12.12 -10.07
CA LEU A 720 -12.66 12.45 -8.82
C LEU A 720 -11.92 11.85 -7.62
N ASP A 721 -11.49 12.71 -6.72
CA ASP A 721 -10.93 12.36 -5.42
C ASP A 721 -12.04 11.81 -4.50
N GLY A 722 -12.02 10.50 -4.29
CA GLY A 722 -13.01 9.77 -3.50
C GLY A 722 -12.72 9.74 -2.00
N ALA A 723 -11.81 10.57 -1.47
CA ALA A 723 -11.57 10.65 -0.03
C ALA A 723 -12.83 11.01 0.78
N ASN A 724 -13.79 11.71 0.15
CA ASN A 724 -15.05 12.13 0.77
C ASN A 724 -16.24 11.19 0.46
N MET A 725 -15.99 9.98 -0.03
CA MET A 725 -17.04 9.00 -0.37
C MET A 725 -17.95 8.62 0.80
N ASN A 726 -17.55 8.85 2.05
CA ASN A 726 -18.42 8.61 3.21
C ASN A 726 -19.71 9.45 3.20
N ALA A 727 -19.75 10.54 2.42
CA ALA A 727 -20.96 11.32 2.19
C ALA A 727 -21.77 10.85 0.96
N GLN A 728 -21.26 9.90 0.17
CA GLN A 728 -21.86 9.45 -1.08
C GLN A 728 -22.40 8.02 -1.05
N VAL A 729 -21.74 7.09 -0.34
CA VAL A 729 -22.09 5.65 -0.38
C VAL A 729 -23.58 5.42 -0.15
N GLY A 730 -24.24 4.82 -1.14
CA GLY A 730 -25.68 4.51 -1.12
C GLY A 730 -26.60 5.67 -1.52
N LEU A 731 -26.07 6.85 -1.80
CA LEU A 731 -26.82 8.08 -2.06
C LEU A 731 -26.60 8.62 -3.48
N CYS A 732 -25.36 8.65 -3.92
CA CYS A 732 -24.93 9.01 -5.27
C CYS A 732 -23.65 8.24 -5.63
N ARG A 733 -23.32 8.17 -6.92
CA ARG A 733 -22.19 7.37 -7.42
C ARG A 733 -21.37 8.18 -8.43
N PRO A 734 -20.04 8.33 -8.24
CA PRO A 734 -19.16 9.05 -9.16
C PRO A 734 -19.35 8.76 -10.65
N GLY A 735 -19.45 7.49 -11.03
CA GLY A 735 -19.65 7.11 -12.44
C GLY A 735 -20.98 7.62 -13.00
N ASP A 736 -22.04 7.72 -12.19
CA ASP A 736 -23.37 8.11 -12.67
C ASP A 736 -23.47 9.60 -13.03
N TYR A 737 -22.55 10.45 -12.54
CA TYR A 737 -22.54 11.89 -12.82
C TYR A 737 -21.30 12.36 -13.58
N GLY A 738 -20.60 11.45 -14.27
CA GLY A 738 -19.59 11.78 -15.29
C GLY A 738 -18.14 11.78 -14.81
N SER A 739 -17.83 11.16 -13.67
CA SER A 739 -16.43 10.91 -13.31
C SER A 739 -15.89 9.69 -14.07
N ASP A 740 -14.69 9.79 -14.66
CA ASP A 740 -14.09 8.67 -15.41
C ASP A 740 -13.28 7.73 -14.52
N VAL A 741 -12.65 8.28 -13.46
CA VAL A 741 -11.79 7.53 -12.54
C VAL A 741 -11.78 8.16 -11.14
N SER A 742 -11.81 7.34 -10.11
CA SER A 742 -11.59 7.77 -8.72
C SER A 742 -10.71 6.81 -7.96
N HIS A 743 -9.89 7.35 -7.06
CA HIS A 743 -9.41 6.55 -5.95
C HIS A 743 -10.41 6.52 -4.80
N LEU A 744 -10.34 5.47 -3.96
CA LEU A 744 -11.05 5.37 -2.69
C LEU A 744 -10.05 5.28 -1.54
N ASN A 745 -10.29 5.98 -0.43
CA ASN A 745 -9.50 5.76 0.80
C ASN A 745 -10.17 4.68 1.65
N LEU A 746 -9.71 3.43 1.54
CA LEU A 746 -10.25 2.36 2.39
C LEU A 746 -10.00 2.61 3.88
N HIS A 747 -8.90 3.28 4.21
CA HIS A 747 -8.51 3.73 5.56
C HIS A 747 -9.26 4.97 6.07
N LYS A 748 -10.27 5.43 5.33
CA LYS A 748 -11.19 6.49 5.75
C LYS A 748 -12.62 5.96 5.67
N THR A 749 -13.09 5.69 4.46
CA THR A 749 -14.49 5.32 4.21
C THR A 749 -14.78 3.87 4.56
N PHE A 750 -13.81 2.96 4.45
CA PHE A 750 -14.03 1.50 4.55
C PHE A 750 -13.21 0.85 5.67
N CYS A 751 -13.10 1.55 6.80
CA CYS A 751 -12.70 1.03 8.10
C CYS A 751 -11.29 0.46 8.27
N ILE A 752 -10.40 0.47 7.26
CA ILE A 752 -8.98 0.16 7.51
C ILE A 752 -8.46 1.14 8.59
N PRO A 753 -7.72 0.66 9.61
CA PRO A 753 -7.28 1.50 10.71
C PRO A 753 -6.27 2.56 10.25
N HIS A 754 -6.37 3.75 10.85
CA HIS A 754 -5.53 4.90 10.55
C HIS A 754 -4.04 4.71 10.94
N GLY A 755 -3.76 3.85 11.92
CA GLY A 755 -2.41 3.34 12.23
C GLY A 755 -1.38 4.38 12.66
N GLY A 756 -1.81 5.53 13.19
CA GLY A 756 -0.92 6.65 13.51
C GLY A 756 -0.36 7.39 12.30
N GLY A 757 -0.88 7.12 11.10
CA GLY A 757 -0.42 7.69 9.82
C GLY A 757 -0.14 6.65 8.72
N GLY A 758 -0.77 5.48 8.78
CA GLY A 758 -0.58 4.35 7.87
C GLY A 758 -0.67 3.01 8.60
N PRO A 759 -1.27 1.96 8.01
CA PRO A 759 -1.38 1.74 6.57
C PRO A 759 -2.56 2.42 5.88
N GLY A 760 -2.50 2.49 4.56
CA GLY A 760 -3.62 2.84 3.71
C GLY A 760 -3.72 1.91 2.51
N MET A 761 -4.88 1.94 1.85
CA MET A 761 -5.10 1.42 0.50
C MET A 761 -5.90 2.46 -0.28
N GLY A 762 -5.53 2.64 -1.55
CA GLY A 762 -6.08 3.64 -2.45
C GLY A 762 -6.57 3.07 -3.78
N PRO A 763 -7.40 2.00 -3.79
CA PRO A 763 -7.83 1.38 -5.03
C PRO A 763 -8.50 2.40 -5.96
N ILE A 764 -8.28 2.24 -7.27
CA ILE A 764 -8.91 3.08 -8.29
C ILE A 764 -10.04 2.33 -8.96
N GLY A 765 -11.20 2.98 -9.11
CA GLY A 765 -12.29 2.54 -9.97
C GLY A 765 -12.37 3.38 -11.23
N GLU A 766 -12.76 2.76 -12.34
CA GLU A 766 -12.83 3.43 -13.66
C GLU A 766 -13.95 2.86 -14.56
N GLU A 767 -14.32 3.63 -15.59
CA GLU A 767 -15.21 3.20 -16.67
C GLU A 767 -14.50 2.37 -17.77
N THR A 768 -15.21 1.42 -18.37
CA THR A 768 -14.70 0.51 -19.41
C THR A 768 -14.75 1.11 -20.82
N PHE A 769 -15.62 2.09 -21.10
CA PHE A 769 -15.70 2.73 -22.41
C PHE A 769 -14.45 3.58 -22.67
N GLY A 770 -13.40 2.94 -23.21
CA GLY A 770 -12.07 3.53 -23.38
C GLY A 770 -10.99 2.97 -22.45
N SER A 771 -11.25 1.86 -21.76
CA SER A 771 -10.46 1.21 -20.69
C SER A 771 -9.08 1.83 -20.40
N LEU A 772 -9.06 2.65 -19.36
CA LEU A 772 -7.86 3.15 -18.71
C LEU A 772 -6.99 1.98 -18.15
N LEU A 773 -7.60 0.83 -17.80
CA LEU A 773 -6.99 -0.47 -17.44
C LEU A 773 -6.73 -1.43 -18.62
N ALA A 774 -6.89 -1.04 -19.90
CA ALA A 774 -6.13 -1.75 -20.95
C ALA A 774 -4.62 -1.49 -20.84
N TYR A 775 -4.26 -0.46 -20.07
CA TYR A 775 -2.90 -0.03 -19.74
C TYR A 775 -2.70 0.01 -18.22
N PRO A 776 -2.94 -1.10 -17.49
CA PRO A 776 -2.74 -1.14 -16.05
C PRO A 776 -1.26 -0.86 -15.72
N PRO A 777 -0.93 -0.48 -14.47
CA PRO A 777 0.44 -0.16 -14.09
C PRO A 777 1.46 -1.30 -14.31
N CYS A 778 1.01 -2.51 -14.66
CA CYS A 778 1.84 -3.61 -15.16
C CYS A 778 1.21 -4.31 -16.37
N ARG A 779 1.42 -3.79 -17.59
CA ARG A 779 1.34 -4.59 -18.84
C ARG A 779 2.63 -4.53 -19.65
N GLN A 780 3.77 -4.37 -18.97
CA GLN A 780 5.07 -4.73 -19.54
C GLN A 780 5.52 -6.03 -18.88
N ASN A 781 5.36 -7.13 -19.62
CA ASN A 781 5.97 -8.45 -19.43
C ASN A 781 6.15 -8.93 -17.98
N THR A 782 5.10 -9.50 -17.39
CA THR A 782 5.23 -10.58 -16.39
C THR A 782 5.28 -11.97 -17.04
N ALA A 783 5.67 -12.05 -18.32
CA ALA A 783 6.28 -13.26 -18.86
C ALA A 783 7.74 -13.27 -18.37
N GLY A 784 7.91 -13.73 -17.14
CA GLY A 784 9.18 -13.95 -16.48
C GLY A 784 9.07 -15.22 -15.66
#